data_AF-A0A671X0R6-F1
#
_entry.id   AF-A0A671X0R6-F1
#
_cell.length_a   1.000
_cell.length_b   1.000
_cell.length_c   1.000
_cell.angle_alpha   90.00
_cell.angle_beta   90.00
_cell.angle_gamma   90.00
#
_symmetry.space_group_name_H-M   'P 1'
#
loop_
_entity.id
_entity.type
_entity.pdbx_description
1 polymer ?
#
loop_
_entity_poly.entity_id
_entity_poly.type
_entity_poly.pdbx_seq_one_letter_code
_entity_poly.pdbx_strand_id
1 'polypeptide(L)'
;IDISSAQVRDLYVDQWHSPRGRQPEPAQSGAASPDAAQAVTSGDEAVTGVRARRKLAGLLIENSWTQQTSLPVFDLFSGESYEIQVTFSCTLVGFYPATLAFEFKPDLQSSTAFHIVRYIEAKCITALGRELAPIAPYKPRTLPAWTPEVYCTIVDGQPPEGYHCSLTYTLPYNLLLFLDLFRRVLLESPLTWKNYSEKFQLLLYLEEQQMEVDIKRYNIPNNDRAEATMTRDRDKKLLVLEVPGVSENRPSVLRGDSLLAYPAGEKKVKYRGYVHSVQLDSVKLGFSSELLARFVDGMKFNIEFTVNRLTVRVQHRAAEMATTCGLGEVLFPAAPLSSQQTELPQLRLFDSKLERNPEQYRAVQHIVAGSSKPAPYLVFGPPGTGKTVTVVEAIKQIEKNQASCHILACAPSNSAADLLCKKILDHVDEHKVFRMYASSRDPNLVPEEFKTRKCSNLVGECYEFPAKEKLMQYRIMVTTLLTAGRLVTGDIPEGHFTHIFVDEAGHAVETECLVPLAGLLCAESGQVVLAGDPKQLGPILRSPFAIKFGMGVSLLERMMNDFPLYQKNEDEYNNCFVTKLLHNYRSHPAILKVPNDLFYDGELQVCADEYLRNSYCSWEYLPKKNFPVIFHGVTGVDEREASSPSFFNIAEVEVLMDYVKKLLSTQGKKGLATISPSDIGIIAPYRKQVQKIRKALEKVGKKHFPLKDIGGLKVGSVEEFQGQERRVIMVSTVRSSPNYTEIDKQFNLGFVKNEKRFNVAVTRAKALLIVVGNPRVLDTDETWAQYV
;
A
#
# COMPACT_ATOMS: atom_id res chain seq x y z
N ILE A 1 9.86 -2.20 -30.42
CA ILE A 1 8.44 -2.00 -30.05
C ILE A 1 7.72 -1.61 -31.33
N ASP A 2 6.74 -2.40 -31.82
CA ASP A 2 5.96 -2.02 -33.00
C ASP A 2 4.95 -0.92 -32.63
N ILE A 3 5.26 0.32 -33.01
CA ILE A 3 4.37 1.48 -32.80
C ILE A 3 3.31 1.47 -33.89
N SER A 4 2.05 1.29 -33.51
CA SER A 4 0.95 1.07 -34.46
C SER A 4 0.23 2.34 -34.89
N SER A 5 0.46 3.49 -34.23
CA SER A 5 -0.10 4.81 -34.60
C SER A 5 0.48 5.94 -33.73
N ALA A 6 0.70 7.12 -34.33
CA ALA A 6 0.86 8.39 -33.62
C ALA A 6 -0.37 9.28 -33.91
N GLN A 7 -1.01 9.82 -32.87
CA GLN A 7 -2.10 10.80 -33.02
C GLN A 7 -1.64 12.16 -32.50
N VAL A 8 -1.82 13.21 -33.31
CA VAL A 8 -1.53 14.61 -32.93
C VAL A 8 -2.85 15.35 -32.73
N ARG A 9 -2.99 16.08 -31.62
CA ARG A 9 -4.14 16.95 -31.32
C ARG A 9 -3.66 18.37 -31.04
N ASP A 10 -4.45 19.36 -31.47
CA ASP A 10 -4.24 20.78 -31.20
C ASP A 10 -5.32 21.28 -30.21
N LEU A 11 -4.91 22.08 -29.23
CA LEU A 11 -5.77 22.68 -28.21
C LEU A 11 -5.65 24.20 -28.25
N TYR A 12 -6.76 24.88 -28.54
CA TYR A 12 -6.89 26.34 -28.58
C TYR A 12 -7.45 26.86 -27.25
N VAL A 13 -6.77 27.81 -26.61
CA VAL A 13 -7.27 28.54 -25.43
C VAL A 13 -7.04 30.04 -25.66
N ASP A 14 -8.12 30.82 -25.71
CA ASP A 14 -8.03 32.29 -25.74
C ASP A 14 -7.54 32.82 -24.39
N GLN A 15 -6.45 33.57 -24.37
CA GLN A 15 -6.07 34.41 -23.23
C GLN A 15 -6.18 35.88 -23.63
N TRP A 16 -7.39 36.44 -23.51
CA TRP A 16 -7.61 37.88 -23.50
C TRP A 16 -7.65 38.37 -22.06
N HIS A 17 -6.59 39.07 -21.63
CA HIS A 17 -6.64 39.93 -20.45
C HIS A 17 -6.27 41.36 -20.86
N SER A 18 -7.29 42.20 -20.98
CA SER A 18 -7.15 43.66 -20.98
C SER A 18 -7.61 44.20 -19.61
N PRO A 19 -6.85 45.07 -18.93
CA PRO A 19 -7.31 45.72 -17.71
C PRO A 19 -8.17 46.93 -18.08
N ARG A 20 -9.49 46.82 -18.00
CA ARG A 20 -10.38 48.00 -17.94
C ARG A 20 -11.52 47.78 -16.96
N GLY A 21 -11.44 48.47 -15.83
CA GLY A 21 -12.52 48.62 -14.87
C GLY A 21 -12.23 49.77 -13.91
N ARG A 22 -12.63 50.99 -14.27
CA ARG A 22 -12.99 52.06 -13.32
C ARG A 22 -14.11 52.92 -13.93
N GLN A 23 -15.18 53.09 -13.15
CA GLN A 23 -16.34 53.94 -13.39
C GLN A 23 -15.95 55.44 -13.39
N PRO A 24 -16.69 56.33 -14.08
CA PRO A 24 -16.58 57.77 -13.86
C PRO A 24 -17.75 58.30 -12.98
N GLU A 25 -17.39 59.09 -11.96
CA GLU A 25 -18.28 60.10 -11.36
C GLU A 25 -18.04 61.47 -12.05
N PRO A 26 -19.02 62.40 -12.00
CA PRO A 26 -19.12 63.51 -12.95
C PRO A 26 -18.39 64.77 -12.48
N ALA A 27 -17.80 65.52 -13.43
CA ALA A 27 -17.42 66.91 -13.24
C ALA A 27 -17.86 67.75 -14.45
N GLN A 28 -18.47 68.89 -14.11
CA GLN A 28 -19.21 69.80 -14.98
C GLN A 28 -18.32 70.76 -15.79
N SER A 29 -18.91 71.21 -16.91
CA SER A 29 -18.77 72.53 -17.54
C SER A 29 -17.46 72.91 -18.24
N GLY A 30 -17.59 73.38 -19.49
CA GLY A 30 -16.56 74.13 -20.20
C GLY A 30 -16.69 74.01 -21.72
N ALA A 31 -17.31 75.02 -22.33
CA ALA A 31 -17.65 75.12 -23.74
C ALA A 31 -16.44 75.30 -24.68
N ALA A 32 -16.53 74.75 -25.91
CA ALA A 32 -16.36 75.48 -27.18
C ALA A 32 -16.42 74.50 -28.38
N SER A 33 -17.25 74.87 -29.34
CA SER A 33 -17.50 74.26 -30.66
C SER A 33 -16.51 74.78 -31.73
N PRO A 34 -16.76 74.56 -33.04
CA PRO A 34 -16.47 73.39 -33.87
C PRO A 34 -15.49 73.75 -35.01
N ASP A 35 -15.03 72.80 -35.82
CA ASP A 35 -14.96 73.02 -37.28
C ASP A 35 -14.54 71.77 -38.05
N ALA A 36 -15.03 71.76 -39.30
CA ALA A 36 -15.16 70.66 -40.23
C ALA A 36 -13.85 70.28 -40.94
N ALA A 37 -13.75 69.03 -41.42
CA ALA A 37 -13.94 68.69 -42.84
C ALA A 37 -13.24 67.37 -43.21
N GLN A 38 -14.05 66.51 -43.83
CA GLN A 38 -13.78 65.68 -45.01
C GLN A 38 -12.72 64.55 -44.98
N ALA A 39 -13.22 63.43 -45.49
CA ALA A 39 -12.55 62.19 -45.83
C ALA A 39 -11.45 62.36 -46.88
N VAL A 40 -10.47 61.44 -46.90
CA VAL A 40 -10.07 60.63 -48.06
C VAL A 40 -9.26 59.42 -47.56
N THR A 41 -9.56 58.28 -48.19
CA THR A 41 -8.93 56.96 -48.11
C THR A 41 -7.48 56.93 -48.62
N SER A 42 -6.63 56.15 -47.94
CA SER A 42 -5.62 55.19 -48.46
C SER A 42 -4.65 54.95 -47.30
N GLY A 43 -4.42 53.72 -46.87
CA GLY A 43 -3.76 52.69 -47.66
C GLY A 43 -2.30 52.74 -47.27
N ASP A 44 -1.95 52.09 -46.16
CA ASP A 44 -0.57 51.68 -45.90
C ASP A 44 -0.57 50.47 -44.98
N GLU A 45 0.02 49.41 -45.52
CA GLU A 45 0.13 48.07 -44.98
C GLU A 45 1.11 48.06 -43.81
N ALA A 46 0.63 47.69 -42.62
CA ALA A 46 1.50 47.39 -41.49
C ALA A 46 2.10 45.99 -41.68
N VAL A 47 3.32 45.97 -42.19
CA VAL A 47 4.18 44.80 -42.39
C VAL A 47 4.56 44.21 -41.02
N THR A 48 3.81 43.20 -40.56
CA THR A 48 4.03 42.56 -39.25
C THR A 48 4.85 41.28 -39.38
N GLY A 49 6.07 41.29 -38.86
CA GLY A 49 7.00 40.17 -38.92
C GLY A 49 6.79 39.11 -37.83
N VAL A 50 6.68 37.82 -38.20
CA VAL A 50 6.59 36.69 -37.26
C VAL A 50 7.97 36.10 -36.95
N ARG A 51 8.27 35.82 -35.67
CA ARG A 51 9.47 35.07 -35.27
C ARG A 51 9.10 33.90 -34.36
N ALA A 52 9.46 32.68 -34.74
CA ALA A 52 9.32 31.51 -33.88
C ALA A 52 10.60 31.34 -33.04
N ARG A 53 10.50 31.38 -31.70
CA ARG A 53 11.63 31.08 -30.79
C ARG A 53 11.34 29.85 -29.95
N ARG A 54 12.24 28.87 -30.03
CA ARG A 54 12.28 27.68 -29.18
C ARG A 54 13.11 28.01 -27.93
N LYS A 55 12.54 27.89 -26.74
CA LYS A 55 13.29 27.81 -25.48
C LYS A 55 13.09 26.40 -24.93
N LEU A 56 14.00 25.49 -25.25
CA LEU A 56 13.94 24.12 -24.74
C LEU A 56 15.17 23.86 -23.86
N ALA A 57 14.86 23.52 -22.60
CA ALA A 57 15.80 22.97 -21.64
C ALA A 57 16.51 21.76 -22.26
N GLY A 58 17.82 21.89 -22.43
CA GLY A 58 18.69 20.82 -22.83
C GLY A 58 18.83 19.83 -21.67
N LEU A 59 18.49 18.58 -21.94
CA LEU A 59 19.00 17.32 -21.36
C LEU A 59 17.91 16.28 -21.64
N LEU A 60 18.08 15.51 -22.72
CA LEU A 60 17.43 14.24 -23.11
C LEU A 60 17.43 14.16 -24.65
N ILE A 61 18.60 13.90 -25.23
CA ILE A 61 18.77 13.77 -26.69
C ILE A 61 18.48 12.32 -27.09
N GLU A 62 17.32 12.13 -27.72
CA GLU A 62 17.05 11.21 -28.86
C GLU A 62 15.62 11.43 -29.43
N ASN A 63 14.73 12.12 -28.69
CA ASN A 63 13.38 12.46 -29.15
C ASN A 63 13.26 13.94 -29.49
N SER A 64 13.18 14.29 -30.77
CA SER A 64 13.19 15.69 -31.22
C SER A 64 11.95 16.05 -32.04
N TRP A 65 11.21 17.06 -31.58
CA TRP A 65 10.44 17.92 -32.47
C TRP A 65 11.43 18.71 -33.33
N THR A 66 11.41 18.51 -34.63
CA THR A 66 12.21 19.27 -35.59
C THR A 66 11.28 20.22 -36.33
N GLN A 67 11.47 21.52 -36.12
CA GLN A 67 10.97 22.54 -37.03
C GLN A 67 12.04 22.74 -38.11
N GLN A 68 11.65 22.95 -39.36
CA GLN A 68 12.58 23.47 -40.36
C GLN A 68 13.27 24.71 -39.77
N THR A 69 14.60 24.66 -39.73
CA THR A 69 15.49 25.70 -39.24
C THR A 69 15.07 27.07 -39.79
N SER A 70 14.84 28.03 -38.90
CA SER A 70 14.47 29.43 -39.18
C SER A 70 13.38 29.62 -40.22
N LEU A 71 12.12 29.64 -39.78
CA LEU A 71 11.09 30.30 -40.58
C LEU A 71 11.58 31.74 -40.89
N PRO A 72 11.59 32.18 -42.15
CA PRO A 72 11.84 33.57 -42.47
C PRO A 72 10.78 34.43 -41.76
N VAL A 73 11.14 35.67 -41.45
CA VAL A 73 10.15 36.64 -40.97
C VAL A 73 9.10 36.77 -42.06
N PHE A 74 7.86 36.39 -41.75
CA PHE A 74 6.73 36.55 -42.68
C PHE A 74 5.98 37.81 -42.30
N ASP A 75 5.61 38.56 -43.32
CA ASP A 75 4.73 39.72 -43.19
C ASP A 75 3.29 39.24 -43.32
N LEU A 76 2.51 39.39 -42.25
CA LEU A 76 1.12 38.94 -42.23
C LEU A 76 0.18 40.06 -42.70
N PHE A 77 -0.49 39.85 -43.83
CA PHE A 77 -1.55 40.75 -44.32
C PHE A 77 -2.94 40.30 -43.84
N SER A 78 -3.87 41.25 -43.71
CA SER A 78 -5.23 40.99 -43.22
C SER A 78 -5.97 40.00 -44.13
N GLY A 79 -6.48 38.91 -43.56
CA GLY A 79 -7.23 37.87 -44.29
C GLY A 79 -6.38 36.73 -44.85
N GLU A 80 -5.05 36.77 -44.68
CA GLU A 80 -4.17 35.68 -45.09
C GLU A 80 -4.13 34.52 -44.09
N SER A 81 -3.82 33.32 -44.59
CA SER A 81 -3.65 32.11 -43.78
C SER A 81 -2.32 31.45 -44.11
N TYR A 82 -1.58 31.07 -43.08
CA TYR A 82 -0.24 30.47 -43.21
C TYR A 82 -0.24 29.09 -42.60
N GLU A 83 0.16 28.09 -43.39
CA GLU A 83 0.27 26.71 -42.93
C GLU A 83 1.66 26.46 -42.34
N ILE A 84 1.70 26.03 -41.08
CA ILE A 84 2.94 25.73 -40.37
C ILE A 84 3.04 24.22 -40.19
N GLN A 85 3.97 23.60 -40.92
CA GLN A 85 4.20 22.16 -40.82
C GLN A 85 5.09 21.84 -39.63
N VAL A 86 4.60 20.97 -38.75
CA VAL A 86 5.35 20.45 -37.59
C VAL A 86 5.51 18.95 -37.73
N THR A 87 6.75 18.46 -37.69
CA THR A 87 7.05 17.02 -37.80
C THR A 87 7.46 16.46 -36.44
N PHE A 88 6.83 15.35 -36.07
CA PHE A 88 7.15 14.57 -34.88
C PHE A 88 7.65 13.18 -35.28
N SER A 89 8.82 12.79 -34.78
CA SER A 89 9.38 11.44 -34.95
C SER A 89 9.67 10.85 -33.57
N CYS A 90 9.28 9.59 -33.37
CA CYS A 90 9.44 8.92 -32.08
C CYS A 90 9.53 7.41 -32.24
N THR A 91 10.44 6.78 -31.49
CA THR A 91 10.65 5.33 -31.41
C THR A 91 10.18 4.74 -30.07
N LEU A 92 9.77 5.60 -29.13
CA LEU A 92 9.38 5.23 -27.77
C LEU A 92 7.90 5.51 -27.51
N VAL A 93 7.26 4.61 -26.78
CA VAL A 93 5.89 4.80 -26.30
C VAL A 93 5.84 5.97 -25.32
N GLY A 94 4.81 6.81 -25.44
CA GLY A 94 4.61 7.91 -24.51
C GLY A 94 3.65 8.98 -25.00
N PHE A 95 3.57 10.03 -24.20
CA PHE A 95 2.85 11.26 -24.43
C PHE A 95 3.84 12.42 -24.44
N TYR A 96 3.80 13.19 -25.52
CA TYR A 96 4.78 14.22 -25.82
C TYR A 96 4.05 15.54 -26.06
N PRO A 97 3.87 16.37 -25.03
CA PRO A 97 3.35 17.70 -25.18
C PRO A 97 4.45 18.63 -25.71
N ALA A 98 4.07 19.57 -26.57
CA ALA A 98 4.91 20.68 -26.98
C ALA A 98 4.10 21.97 -27.05
N THR A 99 4.75 23.08 -26.68
CA THR A 99 4.15 24.41 -26.75
C THR A 99 4.77 25.15 -27.93
N LEU A 100 3.92 25.59 -28.85
CA LEU A 100 4.29 26.48 -29.95
C LEU A 100 3.93 27.91 -29.54
N ALA A 101 4.93 28.78 -29.48
CA ALA A 101 4.73 30.21 -29.24
C ALA A 101 5.05 30.97 -30.53
N PHE A 102 4.05 31.69 -31.03
CA PHE A 102 4.14 32.58 -32.17
C PHE A 102 4.27 34.01 -31.65
N GLU A 103 5.42 34.63 -31.86
CA GLU A 103 5.66 36.04 -31.51
C GLU A 103 5.28 36.92 -32.70
N PHE A 104 4.41 37.90 -32.47
CA PHE A 104 3.95 38.88 -33.45
C PHE A 104 4.44 40.27 -33.05
N LYS A 105 5.01 41.00 -34.01
CA LYS A 105 5.47 42.37 -33.82
C LYS A 105 4.83 43.31 -34.82
N PRO A 106 4.39 44.52 -34.39
CA PRO A 106 3.86 45.55 -35.29
C PRO A 106 4.89 46.02 -36.33
N ASP A 107 6.16 46.06 -35.96
CA ASP A 107 7.29 46.36 -36.84
C ASP A 107 8.56 45.61 -36.35
N LEU A 108 9.59 45.54 -37.20
CA LEU A 108 10.85 44.84 -36.90
C LEU A 108 11.73 45.52 -35.82
N GLN A 109 11.48 46.79 -35.50
CA GLN A 109 12.27 47.61 -34.56
C GLN A 109 11.57 47.85 -33.21
N SER A 110 10.31 47.45 -33.07
CA SER A 110 9.43 47.70 -31.95
C SER A 110 9.69 46.71 -30.81
N SER A 111 9.62 47.23 -29.58
CA SER A 111 9.69 46.44 -28.36
C SER A 111 8.34 45.83 -27.95
N THR A 112 7.23 46.24 -28.56
CA THR A 112 5.91 45.70 -28.25
C THR A 112 5.64 44.45 -29.10
N ALA A 113 5.58 43.30 -28.44
CA ALA A 113 5.27 42.02 -29.06
C ALA A 113 4.09 41.36 -28.34
N PHE A 114 3.20 40.72 -29.09
CA PHE A 114 2.20 39.82 -28.51
C PHE A 114 2.49 38.39 -28.93
N HIS A 115 2.08 37.43 -28.10
CA HIS A 115 2.34 36.02 -28.34
C HIS A 115 1.04 35.27 -28.47
N ILE A 116 0.92 34.45 -29.52
CA ILE A 116 -0.11 33.41 -29.60
C ILE A 116 0.54 32.09 -29.23
N VAL A 117 -0.03 31.41 -28.24
CA VAL A 117 0.47 30.12 -27.78
C VAL A 117 -0.50 29.02 -28.19
N ARG A 118 0.04 27.93 -28.76
CA ARG A 118 -0.67 26.69 -29.06
C ARG A 118 -0.02 25.54 -28.31
N TYR A 119 -0.84 24.62 -27.84
CA TYR A 119 -0.40 23.41 -27.18
C TYR A 119 -0.71 22.24 -28.09
N ILE A 120 0.33 21.59 -28.58
CA ILE A 120 0.22 20.38 -29.39
C ILE A 120 0.61 19.18 -28.54
N GLU A 121 -0.05 18.06 -28.76
CA GLU A 121 0.26 16.81 -28.08
C GLU A 121 0.36 15.67 -29.08
N ALA A 122 1.38 14.82 -28.92
CA ALA A 122 1.51 13.57 -29.67
C ALA A 122 1.46 12.37 -28.71
N LYS A 123 0.60 11.39 -29.00
CA LYS A 123 0.50 10.13 -28.24
C LYS A 123 0.96 8.96 -29.10
N CYS A 124 2.02 8.28 -28.68
CA CYS A 124 2.55 7.06 -29.28
C CYS A 124 2.12 5.85 -28.45
N ILE A 125 1.29 4.97 -29.03
CA ILE A 125 0.71 3.82 -28.33
C ILE A 125 0.91 2.57 -29.19
N THR A 126 1.20 1.42 -28.57
CA THR A 126 1.21 0.14 -29.29
C THR A 126 -0.20 -0.46 -29.39
N ALA A 127 -0.34 -1.58 -30.10
CA ALA A 127 -1.59 -2.34 -30.11
C ALA A 127 -2.04 -2.78 -28.70
N LEU A 128 -1.10 -3.16 -27.83
CA LEU A 128 -1.39 -3.54 -26.44
C LEU A 128 -1.98 -2.36 -25.67
N GLY A 129 -1.40 -1.17 -25.82
CA GLY A 129 -1.84 0.02 -25.12
C GLY A 129 -3.23 0.50 -25.53
N ARG A 130 -3.63 0.33 -26.80
CA ARG A 130 -5.02 0.59 -27.21
C ARG A 130 -6.01 -0.35 -26.52
N GLU A 131 -5.66 -1.62 -26.35
CA GLU A 131 -6.52 -2.59 -25.66
C GLU A 131 -6.58 -2.37 -24.13
N LEU A 132 -5.58 -1.69 -23.58
CA LEU A 132 -5.51 -1.32 -22.16
C LEU A 132 -6.06 0.08 -21.87
N ALA A 133 -6.54 0.80 -22.89
CA ALA A 133 -7.15 2.12 -22.78
C ALA A 133 -8.26 2.18 -21.71
N PRO A 134 -8.59 3.38 -21.18
CA PRO A 134 -9.73 3.56 -20.30
C PRO A 134 -11.02 3.03 -20.96
N ILE A 135 -11.79 2.22 -20.23
CA ILE A 135 -13.06 1.67 -20.75
C ILE A 135 -14.13 2.77 -20.85
N ALA A 136 -14.10 3.74 -19.92
CA ALA A 136 -15.00 4.89 -19.87
C ALA A 136 -14.35 6.06 -19.10
N PRO A 137 -14.76 7.32 -19.33
CA PRO A 137 -14.28 8.47 -18.56
C PRO A 137 -14.55 8.33 -17.05
N TYR A 138 -13.68 8.91 -16.22
CA TYR A 138 -13.82 8.85 -14.78
C TYR A 138 -15.03 9.67 -14.27
N LYS A 139 -15.89 9.04 -13.46
CA LYS A 139 -17.00 9.67 -12.74
C LYS A 139 -16.97 9.20 -11.27
N PRO A 140 -16.76 10.08 -10.29
CA PRO A 140 -16.67 9.68 -8.88
C PRO A 140 -17.97 9.02 -8.38
N ARG A 141 -17.84 7.99 -7.52
CA ARG A 141 -19.01 7.41 -6.83
C ARG A 141 -19.52 8.40 -5.80
N THR A 142 -20.80 8.74 -5.90
CA THR A 142 -21.52 9.53 -4.90
C THR A 142 -22.00 8.62 -3.80
N LEU A 143 -21.93 9.08 -2.55
CA LEU A 143 -22.62 8.40 -1.46
C LEU A 143 -24.13 8.51 -1.71
N PRO A 144 -24.91 7.42 -1.62
CA PRO A 144 -26.36 7.53 -1.65
C PRO A 144 -26.82 8.43 -0.50
N ALA A 145 -27.83 9.27 -0.76
CA ALA A 145 -28.41 10.13 0.26
C ALA A 145 -28.86 9.27 1.45
N TRP A 146 -28.56 9.72 2.67
CA TRP A 146 -28.98 9.03 3.89
C TRP A 146 -30.51 8.88 3.88
N THR A 147 -30.99 7.65 3.78
CA THR A 147 -32.42 7.34 3.92
C THR A 147 -32.64 6.79 5.33
N PRO A 148 -33.56 7.35 6.13
CA PRO A 148 -33.87 6.82 7.44
C PRO A 148 -34.27 5.34 7.34
N GLU A 149 -33.68 4.50 8.19
CA GLU A 149 -33.94 3.06 8.19
C GLU A 149 -35.40 2.82 8.53
N VAL A 150 -36.15 2.24 7.58
CA VAL A 150 -37.48 1.72 7.83
C VAL A 150 -37.32 0.46 8.69
N TYR A 151 -38.13 0.32 9.74
CA TYR A 151 -38.20 -0.92 10.51
C TYR A 151 -38.34 -2.12 9.56
N CYS A 152 -37.30 -2.95 9.52
CA CYS A 152 -37.23 -4.12 8.64
C CYS A 152 -36.89 -5.36 9.46
N THR A 153 -37.54 -6.47 9.11
CA THR A 153 -37.25 -7.76 9.73
C THR A 153 -36.03 -8.36 9.04
N ILE A 154 -34.99 -8.68 9.81
CA ILE A 154 -33.80 -9.37 9.29
C ILE A 154 -33.98 -10.87 9.48
N VAL A 155 -34.05 -11.62 8.38
CA VAL A 155 -34.06 -13.08 8.38
C VAL A 155 -32.62 -13.56 8.24
N ASP A 156 -32.15 -14.34 9.21
CA ASP A 156 -30.75 -14.74 9.28
C ASP A 156 -30.42 -15.93 8.36
N GLY A 157 -29.23 -15.89 7.76
CA GLY A 157 -28.73 -16.93 6.87
C GLY A 157 -27.99 -18.06 7.59
N GLN A 158 -27.36 -18.93 6.83
CA GLN A 158 -26.50 -20.00 7.36
C GLN A 158 -25.03 -19.60 7.32
N PRO A 159 -24.34 -19.46 8.47
CA PRO A 159 -22.90 -19.20 8.51
C PRO A 159 -22.10 -20.40 7.98
N PRO A 160 -20.84 -20.19 7.56
CA PRO A 160 -19.97 -21.30 7.16
C PRO A 160 -19.69 -22.25 8.33
N GLU A 161 -19.49 -23.53 8.03
CA GLU A 161 -19.15 -24.54 9.04
C GLU A 161 -17.86 -24.17 9.80
N GLY A 162 -17.86 -24.42 11.12
CA GLY A 162 -16.75 -24.05 12.01
C GLY A 162 -16.65 -22.56 12.34
N TYR A 163 -17.58 -21.72 11.86
CA TYR A 163 -17.61 -20.30 12.23
C TYR A 163 -18.19 -20.12 13.63
N HIS A 164 -17.31 -20.07 14.63
CA HIS A 164 -17.65 -19.69 15.99
C HIS A 164 -17.13 -18.28 16.29
N CYS A 165 -18.02 -17.34 16.56
CA CYS A 165 -17.69 -16.00 17.02
C CYS A 165 -18.32 -15.78 18.41
N SER A 166 -17.55 -16.04 19.47
CA SER A 166 -18.00 -15.96 20.86
C SER A 166 -17.40 -14.76 21.60
N LEU A 167 -17.26 -13.61 20.95
CA LEU A 167 -16.84 -12.39 21.66
C LEU A 167 -18.05 -11.76 22.37
N THR A 168 -18.10 -11.90 23.69
CA THR A 168 -19.14 -11.34 24.58
C THR A 168 -18.97 -9.84 24.85
N TYR A 169 -17.86 -9.23 24.45
CA TYR A 169 -17.55 -7.82 24.72
C TYR A 169 -18.50 -6.85 24.00
N THR A 170 -19.48 -6.31 24.71
CA THR A 170 -20.45 -5.36 24.15
C THR A 170 -19.87 -3.96 24.09
N LEU A 171 -19.76 -3.40 22.88
CA LEU A 171 -19.44 -1.99 22.71
C LEU A 171 -20.65 -1.14 23.14
N PRO A 172 -20.50 -0.13 24.00
CA PRO A 172 -21.56 0.83 24.25
C PRO A 172 -21.88 1.58 22.94
N TYR A 173 -23.08 1.35 22.40
CA TYR A 173 -23.51 1.83 21.07
C TYR A 173 -23.72 3.36 21.01
N ASN A 174 -23.59 4.06 22.15
CA ASN A 174 -24.05 5.45 22.31
C ASN A 174 -22.95 6.51 22.37
N LEU A 175 -21.68 6.18 22.11
CA LEU A 175 -20.67 7.24 22.17
C LEU A 175 -20.79 8.24 21.02
N LEU A 176 -21.10 7.85 19.78
CA LEU A 176 -20.82 8.71 18.61
C LEU A 176 -21.86 9.78 18.23
N LEU A 177 -22.95 9.99 18.98
CA LEU A 177 -23.98 10.94 18.55
C LEU A 177 -23.50 12.40 18.49
N PHE A 178 -22.47 12.79 19.27
CA PHE A 178 -21.78 14.08 19.09
C PHE A 178 -20.29 13.97 19.47
N LEU A 179 -19.40 14.49 18.62
CA LEU A 179 -18.04 14.88 19.03
C LEU A 179 -18.18 16.12 19.92
N ASP A 180 -18.56 15.91 21.18
CA ASP A 180 -18.61 17.00 22.16
C ASP A 180 -17.23 17.65 22.32
N LEU A 181 -17.21 18.92 22.72
CA LEU A 181 -16.00 19.72 22.89
C LEU A 181 -14.90 18.98 23.69
N PHE A 182 -15.29 18.24 24.74
CA PHE A 182 -14.41 17.43 25.59
C PHE A 182 -13.63 16.36 24.81
N ARG A 183 -14.26 15.71 23.83
CA ARG A 183 -13.62 14.64 23.05
C ARG A 183 -12.62 15.17 22.04
N ARG A 184 -12.85 16.40 21.56
CA ARG A 184 -11.87 17.09 20.72
C ARG A 184 -10.63 17.45 21.52
N VAL A 185 -10.80 17.93 22.75
CA VAL A 185 -9.68 18.21 23.67
C VAL A 185 -8.88 16.93 23.96
N LEU A 186 -9.54 15.80 24.16
CA LEU A 186 -8.87 14.50 24.35
C LEU A 186 -8.02 14.09 23.13
N LEU A 187 -8.54 14.25 21.92
CA LEU A 187 -7.80 13.92 20.69
C LEU A 187 -6.57 14.81 20.49
N GLU A 188 -6.71 16.10 20.81
CA GLU A 188 -5.64 17.11 20.68
C GLU A 188 -4.59 17.00 21.81
N SER A 189 -4.93 16.40 22.96
CA SER A 189 -3.99 16.19 24.07
C SER A 189 -2.86 15.19 23.74
N PRO A 190 -1.63 15.38 24.25
CA PRO A 190 -0.56 14.39 24.07
C PRO A 190 -0.93 13.05 24.71
N LEU A 191 -0.40 11.96 24.16
CA LEU A 191 -0.67 10.62 24.69
C LEU A 191 0.11 10.41 26.00
N THR A 192 -0.60 10.02 27.05
CA THR A 192 -0.07 9.73 28.39
C THR A 192 -0.72 8.45 28.91
N TRP A 193 -0.16 7.85 29.95
CA TRP A 193 -0.79 6.68 30.57
C TRP A 193 -2.23 6.95 31.04
N LYS A 194 -2.51 8.14 31.59
CA LYS A 194 -3.82 8.50 32.14
C LYS A 194 -4.94 8.58 31.09
N ASN A 195 -4.62 9.04 29.88
CA ASN A 195 -5.59 9.19 28.79
C ASN A 195 -5.48 8.09 27.73
N TYR A 196 -4.65 7.07 27.96
CA TYR A 196 -4.29 6.05 26.98
C TYR A 196 -5.52 5.28 26.44
N SER A 197 -6.25 4.64 27.35
CA SER A 197 -7.43 3.82 27.03
C SER A 197 -8.50 4.67 26.33
N GLU A 198 -8.90 5.79 26.93
CA GLU A 198 -9.95 6.66 26.39
C GLU A 198 -9.62 7.21 25.00
N LYS A 199 -8.37 7.67 24.80
CA LYS A 199 -7.94 8.23 23.51
C LYS A 199 -7.94 7.16 22.42
N PHE A 200 -7.40 5.98 22.67
CA PHE A 200 -7.39 4.89 21.68
C PHE A 200 -8.80 4.34 21.40
N GLN A 201 -9.68 4.26 22.40
CA GLN A 201 -11.08 3.93 22.16
C GLN A 201 -11.74 4.94 21.21
N LEU A 202 -11.54 6.24 21.43
CA LEU A 202 -12.09 7.27 20.55
C LEU A 202 -11.54 7.19 19.12
N LEU A 203 -10.24 6.91 18.96
CA LEU A 203 -9.61 6.73 17.65
C LEU A 203 -10.17 5.49 16.92
N LEU A 204 -10.39 4.38 17.63
CA LEU A 204 -11.01 3.17 17.10
C LEU A 204 -12.46 3.42 16.63
N TYR A 205 -13.23 4.22 17.36
CA TYR A 205 -14.55 4.66 16.93
C TYR A 205 -14.51 5.48 15.63
N LEU A 206 -13.55 6.40 15.49
CA LEU A 206 -13.36 7.17 14.26
C LEU A 206 -12.97 6.30 13.07
N GLU A 207 -12.18 5.25 13.30
CA GLU A 207 -11.84 4.26 12.29
C GLU A 207 -13.06 3.42 11.88
N GLU A 208 -13.83 2.92 12.86
CA GLU A 208 -15.07 2.16 12.62
C GLU A 208 -16.08 2.96 11.79
N GLN A 209 -16.29 4.24 12.13
CA GLN A 209 -17.19 5.10 11.36
C GLN A 209 -16.72 5.30 9.92
N GLN A 210 -15.41 5.46 9.70
CA GLN A 210 -14.89 5.54 8.33
C GLN A 210 -15.07 4.22 7.58
N MET A 211 -14.89 3.06 8.24
CA MET A 211 -15.16 1.74 7.65
C MET A 211 -16.62 1.62 7.20
N GLU A 212 -17.58 2.07 8.02
CA GLU A 212 -19.01 2.05 7.69
C GLU A 212 -19.35 2.97 6.50
N VAL A 213 -18.80 4.18 6.47
CA VAL A 213 -19.01 5.12 5.35
C VAL A 213 -18.40 4.55 4.06
N ASP A 214 -17.21 3.98 4.14
CA ASP A 214 -16.52 3.43 2.98
C ASP A 214 -17.22 2.21 2.38
N ILE A 215 -17.72 1.29 3.23
CA ILE A 215 -18.36 0.06 2.74
C ILE A 215 -19.70 0.37 2.04
N LYS A 216 -20.42 1.39 2.52
CA LYS A 216 -21.70 1.85 1.93
C LYS A 216 -21.55 2.31 0.48
N ARG A 217 -20.36 2.74 0.05
CA ARG A 217 -20.06 3.10 -1.36
C ARG A 217 -20.14 1.92 -2.34
N TYR A 218 -20.19 0.70 -1.81
CA TYR A 218 -20.30 -0.53 -2.59
C TYR A 218 -21.72 -1.10 -2.59
N ASN A 219 -22.65 -0.55 -1.79
CA ASN A 219 -24.04 -0.98 -1.79
C ASN A 219 -24.64 -0.92 -3.20
N ILE A 220 -25.65 -1.76 -3.45
CA ILE A 220 -26.37 -1.84 -4.72
C ILE A 220 -27.84 -1.56 -4.37
N PRO A 221 -28.50 -0.54 -4.98
CA PRO A 221 -28.07 0.28 -6.13
C PRO A 221 -26.89 1.21 -5.87
N ASN A 222 -26.05 1.40 -6.89
CA ASN A 222 -25.04 2.46 -6.97
C ASN A 222 -24.92 3.02 -8.40
N ASN A 223 -24.00 3.96 -8.61
CA ASN A 223 -23.76 4.61 -9.90
C ASN A 223 -23.39 3.63 -11.04
N ASP A 224 -22.89 2.43 -10.72
CA ASP A 224 -22.47 1.43 -11.71
C ASP A 224 -23.53 0.36 -11.97
N ARG A 225 -24.34 0.01 -10.96
CA ARG A 225 -25.33 -1.06 -11.01
C ARG A 225 -26.60 -0.65 -10.27
N ALA A 226 -27.73 -0.66 -10.97
CA ALA A 226 -29.04 -0.40 -10.37
C ALA A 226 -29.52 -1.58 -9.52
N GLU A 227 -29.26 -2.81 -9.94
CA GLU A 227 -29.74 -4.03 -9.27
C GLU A 227 -28.67 -5.12 -9.38
N ALA A 228 -28.63 -6.02 -8.39
CA ALA A 228 -27.78 -7.19 -8.39
C ALA A 228 -28.58 -8.43 -8.77
N THR A 229 -27.96 -9.35 -9.50
CA THR A 229 -28.47 -10.70 -9.74
C THR A 229 -27.57 -11.71 -9.04
N MET A 230 -28.15 -12.84 -8.65
CA MET A 230 -27.42 -13.98 -8.10
C MET A 230 -27.67 -15.21 -8.97
N THR A 231 -26.81 -16.21 -8.86
CA THR A 231 -26.97 -17.53 -9.50
C THR A 231 -26.82 -18.64 -8.46
N ARG A 232 -27.45 -19.80 -8.67
CA ARG A 232 -27.26 -20.95 -7.78
C ARG A 232 -25.87 -21.56 -7.98
N ASP A 233 -25.16 -21.85 -6.90
CA ASP A 233 -23.89 -22.58 -6.96
C ASP A 233 -24.12 -24.08 -7.23
N ARG A 234 -23.03 -24.83 -7.48
CA ARG A 234 -23.04 -26.29 -7.53
C ARG A 234 -23.58 -26.89 -6.22
N ASP A 235 -23.23 -26.29 -5.08
CA ASP A 235 -23.92 -26.54 -3.83
C ASP A 235 -25.26 -25.78 -3.83
N LYS A 236 -26.36 -26.54 -3.88
CA LYS A 236 -27.72 -25.99 -3.96
C LYS A 236 -28.11 -25.12 -2.74
N LYS A 237 -27.31 -25.14 -1.67
CA LYS A 237 -27.50 -24.30 -0.47
C LYS A 237 -26.91 -22.89 -0.61
N LEU A 238 -26.09 -22.64 -1.63
CA LEU A 238 -25.36 -21.39 -1.78
C LEU A 238 -25.82 -20.60 -3.01
N LEU A 239 -25.81 -19.28 -2.88
CA LEU A 239 -26.02 -18.33 -3.98
C LEU A 239 -24.71 -17.58 -4.29
N VAL A 240 -24.43 -17.38 -5.56
CA VAL A 240 -23.25 -16.66 -6.05
C VAL A 240 -23.67 -15.26 -6.47
N LEU A 241 -23.08 -14.25 -5.82
CA LEU A 241 -23.26 -12.84 -6.15
C LEU A 241 -22.01 -12.32 -6.87
N GLU A 242 -22.18 -11.74 -8.06
CA GLU A 242 -21.08 -11.09 -8.76
C GLU A 242 -20.75 -9.73 -8.14
N VAL A 243 -19.54 -9.59 -7.63
CA VAL A 243 -19.00 -8.36 -7.03
C VAL A 243 -17.62 -8.10 -7.62
N PRO A 244 -17.52 -7.36 -8.73
CA PRO A 244 -16.23 -7.10 -9.39
C PRO A 244 -15.23 -6.44 -8.45
N GLY A 245 -14.02 -7.02 -8.35
CA GLY A 245 -12.95 -6.52 -7.48
C GLY A 245 -13.03 -6.91 -6.00
N VAL A 246 -13.94 -7.82 -5.62
CA VAL A 246 -14.04 -8.31 -4.23
C VAL A 246 -12.79 -9.05 -3.75
N SER A 247 -12.14 -9.82 -4.63
CA SER A 247 -10.85 -10.47 -4.32
C SER A 247 -9.71 -9.49 -3.99
N GLU A 248 -9.88 -8.23 -4.35
CA GLU A 248 -8.94 -7.14 -4.06
C GLU A 248 -9.38 -6.32 -2.83
N ASN A 249 -10.23 -6.90 -1.97
CA ASN A 249 -10.82 -6.30 -0.77
C ASN A 249 -11.62 -5.02 -1.06
N ARG A 250 -12.37 -4.98 -2.18
CA ARG A 250 -13.25 -3.86 -2.56
C ARG A 250 -14.60 -4.33 -3.11
N PRO A 251 -15.62 -4.49 -2.25
CA PRO A 251 -15.61 -4.25 -0.81
C PRO A 251 -14.73 -5.25 -0.06
N SER A 252 -14.21 -4.85 1.10
CA SER A 252 -13.40 -5.72 1.96
C SER A 252 -14.34 -6.73 2.60
N VAL A 253 -14.38 -7.94 2.05
CA VAL A 253 -15.26 -9.03 2.46
C VAL A 253 -14.42 -10.28 2.61
N LEU A 254 -14.51 -10.94 3.76
CA LEU A 254 -13.82 -12.18 4.08
C LEU A 254 -14.82 -13.31 4.35
N ARG A 255 -14.33 -14.55 4.39
CA ARG A 255 -15.12 -15.70 4.85
C ARG A 255 -15.64 -15.45 6.26
N GLY A 256 -16.94 -15.67 6.48
CA GLY A 256 -17.64 -15.44 7.73
C GLY A 256 -18.25 -14.05 7.88
N ASP A 257 -17.90 -13.09 7.01
CA ASP A 257 -18.59 -11.81 6.97
C ASP A 257 -20.03 -11.98 6.48
N SER A 258 -20.85 -10.95 6.68
CA SER A 258 -22.24 -10.97 6.22
C SER A 258 -22.58 -9.75 5.37
N LEU A 259 -23.57 -9.91 4.51
CA LEU A 259 -24.22 -8.81 3.80
C LEU A 259 -25.73 -8.96 3.91
N LEU A 260 -26.47 -7.88 3.68
CA LEU A 260 -27.92 -7.91 3.64
C LEU A 260 -28.38 -7.83 2.18
N ALA A 261 -29.24 -8.75 1.79
CA ALA A 261 -29.86 -8.78 0.47
C ALA A 261 -31.39 -8.67 0.62
N TYR A 262 -32.03 -7.86 -0.22
CA TYR A 262 -33.50 -7.79 -0.26
C TYR A 262 -33.99 -7.70 -1.71
N PRO A 263 -35.08 -8.41 -2.07
CA PRO A 263 -35.65 -8.36 -3.41
C PRO A 263 -35.98 -6.93 -3.86
N ALA A 264 -35.73 -6.63 -5.13
CA ALA A 264 -36.10 -5.34 -5.71
C ALA A 264 -37.62 -5.12 -5.60
N GLY A 265 -38.03 -4.05 -4.90
CA GLY A 265 -39.45 -3.74 -4.61
C GLY A 265 -39.94 -4.15 -3.23
N GLU A 266 -39.26 -5.07 -2.52
CA GLU A 266 -39.61 -5.49 -1.16
C GLU A 266 -38.68 -4.84 -0.12
N LYS A 267 -39.14 -3.81 0.59
CA LYS A 267 -38.32 -3.12 1.63
C LYS A 267 -38.55 -3.61 3.06
N LYS A 268 -39.53 -4.49 3.29
CA LYS A 268 -39.94 -4.91 4.65
C LYS A 268 -39.06 -6.01 5.24
N VAL A 269 -38.44 -6.85 4.40
CA VAL A 269 -37.65 -8.01 4.83
C VAL A 269 -36.27 -7.94 4.21
N LYS A 270 -35.22 -8.08 5.03
CA LYS A 270 -33.84 -8.21 4.59
C LYS A 270 -33.33 -9.59 4.95
N TYR A 271 -32.64 -10.25 4.03
CA TYR A 271 -32.04 -11.56 4.23
C TYR A 271 -30.54 -11.39 4.47
N ARG A 272 -30.04 -11.88 5.60
CA ARG A 272 -28.59 -11.90 5.84
C ARG A 272 -27.97 -13.06 5.08
N GLY A 273 -27.03 -12.76 4.20
CA GLY A 273 -26.19 -13.73 3.52
C GLY A 273 -24.82 -13.78 4.17
N TYR A 274 -24.41 -14.93 4.68
CA TYR A 274 -23.06 -15.13 5.21
C TYR A 274 -22.11 -15.56 4.09
N VAL A 275 -20.89 -15.05 4.11
CA VAL A 275 -19.89 -15.32 3.07
C VAL A 275 -19.19 -16.64 3.39
N HIS A 276 -19.36 -17.62 2.50
CA HIS A 276 -18.73 -18.94 2.62
C HIS A 276 -17.37 -18.98 1.93
N SER A 277 -17.25 -18.32 0.78
CA SER A 277 -15.98 -18.17 0.06
C SER A 277 -15.98 -16.91 -0.80
N VAL A 278 -14.79 -16.36 -1.02
CA VAL A 278 -14.55 -15.19 -1.87
C VAL A 278 -13.78 -15.66 -3.10
N GLN A 279 -14.32 -15.41 -4.29
CA GLN A 279 -13.69 -15.70 -5.58
C GLN A 279 -13.16 -14.41 -6.21
N LEU A 280 -12.58 -14.49 -7.41
CA LEU A 280 -11.98 -13.35 -8.11
C LEU A 280 -12.94 -12.15 -8.22
N ASP A 281 -14.15 -12.37 -8.76
CA ASP A 281 -15.15 -11.32 -8.99
C ASP A 281 -16.55 -11.71 -8.46
N SER A 282 -16.61 -12.65 -7.52
CA SER A 282 -17.87 -13.12 -6.94
C SER A 282 -17.71 -13.61 -5.50
N VAL A 283 -18.81 -13.65 -4.77
CA VAL A 283 -18.88 -14.19 -3.40
C VAL A 283 -19.95 -15.27 -3.33
N LYS A 284 -19.64 -16.37 -2.64
CA LYS A 284 -20.62 -17.41 -2.32
C LYS A 284 -21.26 -17.11 -0.98
N LEU A 285 -22.59 -17.08 -0.97
CA LEU A 285 -23.40 -16.65 0.16
C LEU A 285 -24.35 -17.76 0.61
N GLY A 286 -24.37 -18.00 1.93
CA GLY A 286 -25.34 -18.85 2.60
C GLY A 286 -26.51 -18.02 3.14
N PHE A 287 -27.71 -18.27 2.62
CA PHE A 287 -28.96 -17.59 3.01
C PHE A 287 -29.90 -18.53 3.76
N SER A 288 -31.01 -17.99 4.27
CA SER A 288 -32.06 -18.76 4.91
C SER A 288 -32.75 -19.70 3.91
N SER A 289 -33.30 -20.81 4.42
CA SER A 289 -34.10 -21.74 3.60
C SER A 289 -35.31 -21.07 2.95
N GLU A 290 -35.88 -20.04 3.61
CA GLU A 290 -36.98 -19.23 3.09
C GLU A 290 -36.61 -18.51 1.79
N LEU A 291 -35.44 -17.86 1.74
CA LEU A 291 -35.00 -17.18 0.51
C LEU A 291 -34.68 -18.20 -0.59
N LEU A 292 -34.00 -19.30 -0.24
CA LEU A 292 -33.62 -20.35 -1.20
C LEU A 292 -34.84 -21.02 -1.87
N ALA A 293 -35.94 -21.14 -1.14
CA ALA A 293 -37.20 -21.66 -1.67
C ALA A 293 -37.89 -20.67 -2.62
N ARG A 294 -37.80 -19.37 -2.35
CA ARG A 294 -38.36 -18.29 -3.21
C ARG A 294 -37.47 -17.94 -4.39
N PHE A 295 -36.20 -18.31 -4.36
CA PHE A 295 -35.19 -17.85 -5.32
C PHE A 295 -35.41 -18.44 -6.72
N VAL A 296 -35.49 -17.56 -7.72
CA VAL A 296 -35.54 -17.88 -9.15
C VAL A 296 -34.38 -17.19 -9.87
N ASP A 297 -33.77 -17.86 -10.84
CA ASP A 297 -32.68 -17.27 -11.63
C ASP A 297 -33.15 -15.99 -12.35
N GLY A 298 -32.33 -14.95 -12.29
CA GLY A 298 -32.66 -13.62 -12.83
C GLY A 298 -33.44 -12.71 -11.87
N MET A 299 -33.77 -13.17 -10.66
CA MET A 299 -34.33 -12.33 -9.60
C MET A 299 -33.35 -11.20 -9.23
N LYS A 300 -33.91 -10.01 -9.03
CA LYS A 300 -33.17 -8.77 -8.78
C LYS A 300 -33.15 -8.44 -7.30
N PHE A 301 -31.99 -8.04 -6.81
CA PHE A 301 -31.73 -7.74 -5.40
C PHE A 301 -31.04 -6.39 -5.23
N ASN A 302 -31.36 -5.76 -4.10
CA ASN A 302 -30.54 -4.70 -3.53
C ASN A 302 -29.61 -5.33 -2.48
N ILE A 303 -28.37 -4.86 -2.42
CA ILE A 303 -27.31 -5.41 -1.58
C ILE A 303 -26.76 -4.30 -0.69
N GLU A 304 -26.78 -4.54 0.62
CA GLU A 304 -26.11 -3.71 1.61
C GLU A 304 -24.93 -4.48 2.21
N PHE A 305 -23.72 -3.95 2.01
CA PHE A 305 -22.53 -4.51 2.61
C PHE A 305 -22.43 -4.08 4.07
N THR A 306 -22.07 -5.01 4.95
CA THR A 306 -21.90 -4.74 6.39
C THR A 306 -20.45 -4.93 6.81
N VAL A 307 -20.00 -4.14 7.78
CA VAL A 307 -18.64 -4.24 8.33
C VAL A 307 -18.61 -5.30 9.42
N ASN A 308 -17.60 -6.17 9.39
CA ASN A 308 -17.32 -7.04 10.51
C ASN A 308 -16.62 -6.27 11.63
N ARG A 309 -17.33 -6.09 12.75
CA ARG A 309 -16.85 -5.31 13.91
C ARG A 309 -15.92 -6.10 14.83
N LEU A 310 -15.68 -7.39 14.58
CA LEU A 310 -14.92 -8.25 15.49
C LEU A 310 -13.51 -7.71 15.75
N THR A 311 -12.79 -7.31 14.69
CA THR A 311 -11.40 -6.84 14.80
C THR A 311 -11.29 -5.56 15.60
N VAL A 312 -12.22 -4.62 15.40
CA VAL A 312 -12.29 -3.35 16.15
C VAL A 312 -12.71 -3.60 17.61
N ARG A 313 -13.70 -4.48 17.85
CA ARG A 313 -14.13 -4.87 19.21
C ARG A 313 -13.00 -5.49 20.04
N VAL A 314 -12.19 -6.35 19.43
CA VAL A 314 -11.03 -6.96 20.10
C VAL A 314 -10.01 -5.88 20.51
N GLN A 315 -9.79 -4.89 19.65
CA GLN A 315 -8.90 -3.76 19.95
C GLN A 315 -9.44 -2.84 21.05
N HIS A 316 -10.75 -2.53 21.05
CA HIS A 316 -11.38 -1.76 22.14
C HIS A 316 -11.22 -2.46 23.49
N ARG A 317 -11.49 -3.77 23.52
CA ARG A 317 -11.28 -4.58 24.72
C ARG A 317 -9.83 -4.54 25.18
N ALA A 318 -8.87 -4.69 24.26
CA ALA A 318 -7.45 -4.64 24.60
C ALA A 318 -7.02 -3.27 25.16
N ALA A 319 -7.51 -2.17 24.59
CA ALA A 319 -7.25 -0.82 25.09
C ALA A 319 -7.82 -0.60 26.51
N GLU A 320 -9.01 -1.13 26.78
CA GLU A 320 -9.62 -1.08 28.11
C GLU A 320 -8.84 -1.93 29.12
N MET A 321 -8.56 -3.19 28.75
CA MET A 321 -7.82 -4.14 29.59
C MET A 321 -6.39 -3.70 29.88
N ALA A 322 -5.76 -2.87 29.02
CA ALA A 322 -4.41 -2.40 29.26
C ALA A 322 -4.26 -1.71 30.64
N THR A 323 -5.28 -0.95 31.05
CA THR A 323 -5.29 -0.27 32.36
C THR A 323 -5.47 -1.27 33.51
N THR A 324 -6.40 -2.22 33.35
CA THR A 324 -6.71 -3.24 34.37
C THR A 324 -5.55 -4.23 34.58
N CYS A 325 -4.81 -4.57 33.52
CA CYS A 325 -3.64 -5.45 33.56
C CYS A 325 -2.33 -4.73 33.92
N GLY A 326 -2.38 -3.44 34.31
CA GLY A 326 -1.21 -2.72 34.80
C GLY A 326 -0.08 -2.56 33.77
N LEU A 327 -0.38 -2.49 32.47
CA LEU A 327 0.64 -2.42 31.40
C LEU A 327 1.41 -1.08 31.31
N GLY A 328 1.30 -0.22 32.33
CA GLY A 328 1.88 1.12 32.33
C GLY A 328 3.40 1.12 32.11
N GLU A 329 4.13 0.26 32.83
CA GLU A 329 5.60 0.18 32.71
C GLU A 329 6.06 -0.44 31.38
N VAL A 330 5.20 -1.25 30.74
CA VAL A 330 5.48 -1.85 29.43
C VAL A 330 5.23 -0.85 28.31
N LEU A 331 4.15 -0.06 28.39
CA LEU A 331 3.71 0.86 27.34
C LEU A 331 4.29 2.28 27.46
N PHE A 332 4.70 2.66 28.67
CA PHE A 332 5.35 3.92 29.04
C PHE A 332 6.59 3.66 29.90
N PRO A 333 7.62 2.97 29.34
CA PRO A 333 8.80 2.60 30.09
C PRO A 333 9.59 3.83 30.55
N ALA A 334 9.98 3.84 31.82
CA ALA A 334 10.88 4.83 32.41
C ALA A 334 12.28 4.24 32.58
N ALA A 335 13.30 5.10 32.55
CA ALA A 335 14.68 4.63 32.75
C ALA A 335 14.82 3.97 34.14
N PRO A 336 15.42 2.77 34.22
CA PRO A 336 15.59 2.11 35.51
C PRO A 336 16.51 2.95 36.42
N LEU A 337 16.09 3.12 37.68
CA LEU A 337 16.84 3.85 38.72
C LEU A 337 18.17 3.15 39.10
N SER A 338 18.30 1.86 38.80
CA SER A 338 19.53 1.08 39.00
C SER A 338 19.87 0.28 37.75
N SER A 339 21.03 0.54 37.17
CA SER A 339 21.62 -0.30 36.13
C SER A 339 22.10 -1.62 36.74
N GLN A 340 21.19 -2.55 37.02
CA GLN A 340 21.59 -3.94 37.24
C GLN A 340 22.03 -4.48 35.87
N GLN A 341 23.34 -4.54 35.64
CA GLN A 341 23.89 -5.23 34.48
C GLN A 341 23.57 -6.72 34.63
N THR A 342 22.52 -7.19 33.95
CA THR A 342 22.24 -8.63 33.87
C THR A 342 23.43 -9.31 33.19
N GLU A 343 24.03 -10.30 33.83
CA GLU A 343 25.09 -11.09 33.19
C GLU A 343 24.55 -11.77 31.93
N LEU A 344 25.24 -11.56 30.82
CA LEU A 344 24.82 -12.11 29.53
C LEU A 344 25.19 -13.60 29.44
N PRO A 345 24.24 -14.48 29.08
CA PRO A 345 24.53 -15.90 28.96
C PRO A 345 25.47 -16.16 27.78
N GLN A 346 26.39 -17.12 27.94
CA GLN A 346 27.12 -17.68 26.81
C GLN A 346 26.24 -18.72 26.11
N LEU A 347 25.78 -18.39 24.91
CA LEU A 347 24.86 -19.22 24.15
C LEU A 347 25.60 -19.89 22.99
N ARG A 348 25.29 -21.17 22.76
CA ARG A 348 25.57 -21.85 21.50
C ARG A 348 24.29 -21.83 20.67
N LEU A 349 24.31 -21.04 19.61
CA LEU A 349 23.15 -20.81 18.76
C LEU A 349 22.85 -22.03 17.90
N PHE A 350 21.59 -22.24 17.54
CA PHE A 350 21.21 -23.30 16.60
C PHE A 350 21.74 -22.98 15.19
N ASP A 351 21.69 -21.70 14.79
CA ASP A 351 22.33 -21.21 13.58
C ASP A 351 23.72 -20.60 13.89
N SER A 352 24.77 -21.37 13.62
CA SER A 352 26.17 -20.94 13.76
C SER A 352 26.55 -19.69 12.96
N LYS A 353 25.77 -19.31 11.93
CA LYS A 353 26.00 -18.08 11.17
C LYS A 353 25.68 -16.83 12.00
N LEU A 354 24.70 -16.93 12.90
CA LEU A 354 24.31 -15.84 13.80
C LEU A 354 25.39 -15.56 14.84
N GLU A 355 26.18 -16.56 15.24
CA GLU A 355 27.30 -16.38 16.17
C GLU A 355 28.41 -15.48 15.60
N ARG A 356 28.50 -15.40 14.27
CA ARG A 356 29.47 -14.54 13.57
C ARG A 356 28.96 -13.11 13.39
N ASN A 357 27.68 -12.86 13.68
CA ASN A 357 27.08 -11.53 13.61
C ASN A 357 26.93 -10.98 15.04
N PRO A 358 27.72 -9.95 15.42
CA PRO A 358 27.74 -9.47 16.80
C PRO A 358 26.39 -8.85 17.23
N GLU A 359 25.68 -8.16 16.34
CA GLU A 359 24.40 -7.53 16.67
C GLU A 359 23.31 -8.57 16.95
N GLN A 360 23.18 -9.57 16.08
CA GLN A 360 22.20 -10.66 16.23
C GLN A 360 22.52 -11.52 17.44
N TYR A 361 23.81 -11.87 17.66
CA TYR A 361 24.22 -12.63 18.83
C TYR A 361 23.88 -11.87 20.13
N ARG A 362 24.25 -10.59 20.20
CA ARG A 362 23.99 -9.73 21.36
C ARG A 362 22.49 -9.55 21.63
N ALA A 363 21.68 -9.36 20.58
CA ALA A 363 20.22 -9.31 20.72
C ALA A 363 19.67 -10.60 21.35
N VAL A 364 20.11 -11.77 20.88
CA VAL A 364 19.69 -13.05 21.44
C VAL A 364 20.10 -13.18 22.91
N GLN A 365 21.32 -12.77 23.28
CA GLN A 365 21.78 -12.79 24.67
C GLN A 365 20.91 -11.93 25.59
N HIS A 366 20.63 -10.68 25.22
CA HIS A 366 19.80 -9.78 26.01
C HIS A 366 18.35 -10.27 26.14
N ILE A 367 17.78 -10.82 25.06
CA ILE A 367 16.42 -11.40 25.09
C ILE A 367 16.37 -12.63 26.02
N VAL A 368 17.35 -13.53 25.94
CA VAL A 368 17.40 -14.72 26.81
C VAL A 368 17.63 -14.33 28.28
N ALA A 369 18.45 -13.30 28.53
CA ALA A 369 18.69 -12.75 29.86
C ALA A 369 17.49 -11.96 30.42
N GLY A 370 16.59 -11.48 29.56
CA GLY A 370 15.48 -10.62 29.96
C GLY A 370 15.94 -9.24 30.42
N SER A 371 17.02 -8.69 29.84
CA SER A 371 17.68 -7.46 30.33
C SER A 371 16.78 -6.22 30.34
N SER A 372 15.75 -6.14 29.49
CA SER A 372 14.91 -4.94 29.36
C SER A 372 13.69 -4.95 30.29
N LYS A 373 13.37 -6.07 30.95
CA LYS A 373 12.12 -6.21 31.74
C LYS A 373 11.99 -5.09 32.78
N PRO A 374 10.79 -4.50 32.96
CA PRO A 374 9.51 -4.79 32.29
C PRO A 374 9.35 -4.10 30.92
N ALA A 375 10.30 -3.27 30.50
CA ALA A 375 10.25 -2.59 29.22
C ALA A 375 10.44 -3.58 28.04
N PRO A 376 9.77 -3.35 26.89
CA PRO A 376 9.97 -4.17 25.71
C PRO A 376 11.39 -4.11 25.15
N TYR A 377 11.91 -5.25 24.70
CA TYR A 377 13.16 -5.29 23.94
C TYR A 377 12.88 -5.06 22.45
N LEU A 378 13.60 -4.12 21.82
CA LEU A 378 13.42 -3.79 20.40
C LEU A 378 14.53 -4.40 19.54
N VAL A 379 14.14 -5.22 18.57
CA VAL A 379 15.03 -5.66 17.49
C VAL A 379 14.61 -4.96 16.22
N PHE A 380 15.33 -3.92 15.84
CA PHE A 380 15.01 -3.19 14.63
C PHE A 380 16.13 -3.27 13.61
N GLY A 381 15.77 -3.09 12.35
CA GLY A 381 16.76 -2.98 11.31
C GLY A 381 16.16 -3.08 9.93
N PRO A 382 16.96 -2.75 8.90
CA PRO A 382 16.46 -2.65 7.54
C PRO A 382 15.96 -3.99 6.97
N PRO A 383 15.29 -3.97 5.81
CA PRO A 383 14.87 -5.19 5.15
C PRO A 383 16.06 -6.07 4.75
N GLY A 384 16.01 -7.36 5.07
CA GLY A 384 17.09 -8.31 4.75
C GLY A 384 18.18 -8.43 5.81
N THR A 385 18.05 -7.79 6.98
CA THR A 385 19.02 -7.92 8.08
C THR A 385 18.79 -9.08 9.04
N GLY A 386 17.79 -9.92 8.76
CA GLY A 386 17.56 -11.14 9.55
C GLY A 386 16.81 -10.95 10.86
N LYS A 387 15.97 -9.90 11.01
CA LYS A 387 15.11 -9.67 12.19
C LYS A 387 14.33 -10.92 12.62
N THR A 388 13.53 -11.49 11.72
CA THR A 388 12.75 -12.72 11.97
C THR A 388 13.65 -13.89 12.36
N VAL A 389 14.85 -14.03 11.77
CA VAL A 389 15.79 -15.10 12.11
C VAL A 389 16.33 -14.91 13.53
N THR A 390 16.63 -13.67 13.92
CA THR A 390 17.10 -13.30 15.27
C THR A 390 16.03 -13.59 16.31
N VAL A 391 14.78 -13.19 16.06
CA VAL A 391 13.63 -13.48 16.93
C VAL A 391 13.40 -14.98 17.08
N VAL A 392 13.42 -15.72 15.98
CA VAL A 392 13.23 -17.18 16.02
C VAL A 392 14.36 -17.86 16.79
N GLU A 393 15.60 -17.42 16.61
CA GLU A 393 16.73 -17.96 17.39
C GLU A 393 16.54 -17.69 18.89
N ALA A 394 16.14 -16.48 19.28
CA ALA A 394 15.85 -16.17 20.67
C ALA A 394 14.73 -17.06 21.26
N ILE A 395 13.64 -17.28 20.50
CA ILE A 395 12.55 -18.20 20.88
C ILE A 395 13.08 -19.61 21.14
N LYS A 396 13.93 -20.13 20.24
CA LYS A 396 14.52 -21.47 20.38
C LYS A 396 15.44 -21.56 21.60
N GLN A 397 16.24 -20.53 21.86
CA GLN A 397 17.12 -20.49 23.02
C GLN A 397 16.35 -20.41 24.34
N ILE A 398 15.24 -19.66 24.38
CA ILE A 398 14.36 -19.62 25.55
C ILE A 398 13.75 -21.01 25.79
N GLU A 399 13.19 -21.66 24.76
CA GLU A 399 12.59 -23.00 24.90
C GLU A 399 13.59 -24.05 25.40
N LYS A 400 14.83 -23.97 24.92
CA LYS A 400 15.91 -24.87 25.31
C LYS A 400 16.38 -24.65 26.74
N ASN A 401 16.56 -23.39 27.15
CA ASN A 401 17.23 -23.05 28.41
C ASN A 401 16.26 -22.81 29.58
N GLN A 402 14.98 -22.53 29.31
CA GLN A 402 13.98 -22.18 30.32
C GLN A 402 12.81 -23.18 30.30
N ALA A 403 12.85 -24.19 31.16
CA ALA A 403 11.86 -25.28 31.16
C ALA A 403 10.41 -24.84 31.45
N SER A 404 10.23 -23.74 32.17
CA SER A 404 8.92 -23.16 32.54
C SER A 404 8.38 -22.15 31.52
N CYS A 405 9.08 -21.91 30.40
CA CYS A 405 8.66 -20.90 29.44
C CYS A 405 7.38 -21.32 28.70
N HIS A 406 6.51 -20.33 28.50
CA HIS A 406 5.47 -20.39 27.47
C HIS A 406 5.59 -19.11 26.63
N ILE A 407 5.60 -19.31 25.32
CA ILE A 407 5.95 -18.28 24.34
C ILE A 407 4.77 -18.05 23.41
N LEU A 408 4.32 -16.80 23.30
CA LEU A 408 3.37 -16.35 22.30
C LEU A 408 4.11 -15.56 21.23
N ALA A 409 4.19 -16.09 20.01
CA ALA A 409 4.76 -15.40 18.86
C ALA A 409 3.64 -14.88 17.95
N CYS A 410 3.61 -13.58 17.74
CA CYS A 410 2.60 -12.88 16.97
C CYS A 410 3.20 -12.13 15.79
N ALA A 411 2.38 -11.95 14.76
CA ALA A 411 2.66 -11.03 13.65
C ALA A 411 1.35 -10.40 13.13
N PRO A 412 1.38 -9.24 12.46
CA PRO A 412 0.18 -8.62 11.91
C PRO A 412 -0.41 -9.38 10.72
N SER A 413 0.40 -10.14 9.97
CA SER A 413 -0.05 -10.89 8.79
C SER A 413 0.08 -12.41 8.97
N ASN A 414 -0.81 -13.17 8.32
CA ASN A 414 -0.72 -14.64 8.31
C ASN A 414 0.60 -15.10 7.69
N SER A 415 1.06 -14.49 6.59
CA SER A 415 2.34 -14.86 5.96
C SER A 415 3.55 -14.69 6.88
N ALA A 416 3.58 -13.65 7.72
CA ALA A 416 4.66 -13.45 8.69
C ALA A 416 4.56 -14.46 9.84
N ALA A 417 3.35 -14.73 10.36
CA ALA A 417 3.13 -15.75 11.38
C ALA A 417 3.49 -17.17 10.89
N ASP A 418 3.16 -17.49 9.63
CA ASP A 418 3.51 -18.76 8.99
C ASP A 418 5.03 -18.91 8.83
N LEU A 419 5.73 -17.84 8.45
CA LEU A 419 7.19 -17.81 8.37
C LEU A 419 7.86 -18.01 9.73
N LEU A 420 7.36 -17.36 10.78
CA LEU A 420 7.82 -17.58 12.16
C LEU A 420 7.65 -19.05 12.55
N CYS A 421 6.45 -19.59 12.39
CA CYS A 421 6.14 -20.97 12.77
C CYS A 421 7.01 -21.98 12.02
N LYS A 422 7.17 -21.81 10.71
CA LYS A 422 8.04 -22.65 9.87
C LYS A 422 9.47 -22.67 10.40
N LYS A 423 10.06 -21.50 10.65
CA LYS A 423 11.45 -21.39 11.12
C LYS A 423 11.66 -21.93 12.55
N ILE A 424 10.63 -21.85 13.39
CA ILE A 424 10.65 -22.45 14.74
C ILE A 424 10.68 -23.97 14.62
N LEU A 425 9.79 -24.54 13.79
CA LEU A 425 9.68 -25.98 13.55
C LEU A 425 10.92 -26.62 12.91
N ASP A 426 11.86 -25.83 12.37
CA ASP A 426 13.14 -26.35 11.87
C ASP A 426 13.97 -27.03 12.98
N HIS A 427 13.80 -26.63 14.24
CA HIS A 427 14.62 -27.11 15.38
C HIS A 427 13.83 -27.44 16.64
N VAL A 428 12.53 -27.10 16.69
CA VAL A 428 11.65 -27.40 17.82
C VAL A 428 10.65 -28.49 17.42
N ASP A 429 10.42 -29.43 18.33
CA ASP A 429 9.45 -30.50 18.17
C ASP A 429 8.05 -29.96 17.83
N GLU A 430 7.40 -30.55 16.81
CA GLU A 430 6.09 -30.12 16.34
C GLU A 430 4.98 -30.25 17.40
N HIS A 431 5.12 -31.15 18.37
CA HIS A 431 4.15 -31.33 19.45
C HIS A 431 4.19 -30.20 20.49
N LYS A 432 5.25 -29.40 20.50
CA LYS A 432 5.40 -28.24 21.39
C LYS A 432 4.90 -26.94 20.77
N VAL A 433 4.67 -26.93 19.45
CA VAL A 433 4.38 -25.72 18.67
C VAL A 433 2.96 -25.79 18.10
N PHE A 434 2.20 -24.70 18.25
CA PHE A 434 0.84 -24.62 17.71
C PHE A 434 0.58 -23.34 16.92
N ARG A 435 0.21 -23.47 15.65
CA ARG A 435 -0.17 -22.39 14.73
C ARG A 435 -1.68 -22.21 14.73
N MET A 436 -2.19 -21.12 15.31
CA MET A 436 -3.62 -20.82 15.35
C MET A 436 -4.04 -19.79 14.29
N TYR A 437 -4.81 -20.23 13.30
CA TYR A 437 -5.45 -19.40 12.28
C TYR A 437 -6.83 -18.89 12.72
N ALA A 438 -7.23 -17.73 12.19
CA ALA A 438 -8.60 -17.25 12.31
C ALA A 438 -9.55 -18.04 11.40
N SER A 439 -10.82 -18.18 11.80
CA SER A 439 -11.85 -18.87 11.00
C SER A 439 -12.14 -18.22 9.64
N SER A 440 -11.81 -16.93 9.49
CA SER A 440 -11.97 -16.17 8.24
C SER A 440 -10.86 -16.39 7.22
N ARG A 441 -9.76 -17.07 7.58
CA ARG A 441 -8.65 -17.35 6.66
C ARG A 441 -9.10 -18.38 5.62
N ASP A 442 -8.90 -18.09 4.34
CA ASP A 442 -9.12 -19.07 3.28
C ASP A 442 -8.17 -20.29 3.46
N PRO A 443 -8.72 -21.51 3.63
CA PRO A 443 -7.92 -22.74 3.74
C PRO A 443 -6.97 -22.98 2.56
N ASN A 444 -7.34 -22.51 1.35
CA ASN A 444 -6.51 -22.67 0.16
C ASN A 444 -5.19 -21.89 0.24
N LEU A 445 -5.18 -20.79 0.99
CA LEU A 445 -4.01 -19.94 1.18
C LEU A 445 -3.12 -20.38 2.35
N VAL A 446 -3.47 -21.46 3.05
CA VAL A 446 -2.64 -22.04 4.11
C VAL A 446 -1.53 -22.89 3.45
N PRO A 447 -0.26 -22.75 3.84
CA PRO A 447 0.82 -23.58 3.32
C PRO A 447 0.58 -25.08 3.56
N GLU A 448 0.92 -25.93 2.58
CA GLU A 448 0.72 -27.39 2.63
C GLU A 448 1.38 -28.07 3.84
N GLU A 449 2.50 -27.54 4.31
CA GLU A 449 3.19 -28.02 5.51
C GLU A 449 2.32 -27.93 6.78
N PHE A 450 1.44 -26.92 6.88
CA PHE A 450 0.52 -26.77 8.02
C PHE A 450 -0.79 -27.51 7.83
N LYS A 451 -1.12 -27.96 6.61
CA LYS A 451 -2.25 -28.86 6.32
C LYS A 451 -1.92 -30.30 6.67
N THR A 452 -0.67 -30.70 6.46
CA THR A 452 -0.19 -32.07 6.68
C THR A 452 0.25 -32.32 8.12
N ARG A 453 0.87 -31.33 8.76
CA ARG A 453 1.30 -31.42 10.17
C ARG A 453 0.13 -31.18 11.12
N LYS A 454 0.10 -31.90 12.25
CA LYS A 454 -0.89 -31.72 13.33
C LYS A 454 -0.58 -30.53 14.26
N CYS A 455 0.20 -29.57 13.78
CA CYS A 455 0.62 -28.38 14.55
C CYS A 455 -0.25 -27.14 14.26
N SER A 456 -1.38 -27.29 13.56
CA SER A 456 -2.31 -26.18 13.29
C SER A 456 -3.75 -26.53 13.66
N ASN A 457 -4.60 -25.51 13.72
CA ASN A 457 -6.03 -25.67 13.95
C ASN A 457 -6.85 -25.93 12.67
N LEU A 458 -6.20 -26.19 11.52
CA LEU A 458 -6.89 -26.53 10.28
C LEU A 458 -7.05 -28.06 10.18
N VAL A 459 -8.29 -28.53 10.16
CA VAL A 459 -8.65 -29.94 10.02
C VAL A 459 -9.53 -30.09 8.78
N GLY A 460 -8.98 -30.69 7.72
CA GLY A 460 -9.61 -30.70 6.40
C GLY A 460 -9.74 -29.27 5.84
N GLU A 461 -10.97 -28.80 5.65
CA GLU A 461 -11.27 -27.42 5.20
C GLU A 461 -11.85 -26.53 6.33
N CYS A 462 -11.88 -27.05 7.55
CA CYS A 462 -12.50 -26.40 8.71
C CYS A 462 -11.46 -26.05 9.79
N TYR A 463 -11.72 -24.96 10.53
CA TYR A 463 -10.87 -24.56 11.65
C TYR A 463 -11.47 -25.06 12.96
N GLU A 464 -10.77 -26.00 13.61
CA GLU A 464 -11.16 -26.55 14.90
C GLU A 464 -10.33 -25.94 16.02
N PHE A 465 -10.98 -25.27 16.96
CA PHE A 465 -10.29 -24.62 18.08
C PHE A 465 -10.24 -25.57 19.28
N PRO A 466 -9.05 -26.00 19.73
CA PRO A 466 -8.92 -26.86 20.89
C PRO A 466 -9.43 -26.19 22.17
N ALA A 467 -9.82 -27.00 23.15
CA ALA A 467 -10.14 -26.53 24.49
C ALA A 467 -8.92 -25.87 25.16
N LYS A 468 -9.17 -24.96 26.10
CA LYS A 468 -8.18 -24.18 26.84
C LYS A 468 -7.06 -25.07 27.40
N GLU A 469 -7.41 -26.20 27.99
CA GLU A 469 -6.47 -27.12 28.65
C GLU A 469 -5.46 -27.69 27.65
N LYS A 470 -5.92 -27.99 26.42
CA LYS A 470 -5.05 -28.47 25.34
C LYS A 470 -4.20 -27.35 24.76
N LEU A 471 -4.74 -26.12 24.66
CA LEU A 471 -3.97 -24.96 24.21
C LEU A 471 -2.81 -24.64 25.15
N MET A 472 -3.03 -24.74 26.46
CA MET A 472 -2.02 -24.48 27.49
C MET A 472 -0.92 -25.55 27.58
N GLN A 473 -1.06 -26.70 26.92
CA GLN A 473 -0.02 -27.73 26.86
C GLN A 473 1.11 -27.39 25.86
N TYR A 474 0.82 -26.53 24.87
CA TYR A 474 1.83 -26.13 23.90
C TYR A 474 2.78 -25.10 24.51
N ARG A 475 4.08 -25.29 24.32
CA ARG A 475 5.10 -24.34 24.80
C ARG A 475 5.18 -23.09 23.94
N ILE A 476 4.96 -23.22 22.64
CA ILE A 476 5.06 -22.11 21.69
C ILE A 476 3.76 -22.03 20.91
N MET A 477 3.11 -20.88 20.97
CA MET A 477 1.93 -20.59 20.18
C MET A 477 2.21 -19.49 19.17
N VAL A 478 1.86 -19.74 17.90
CA VAL A 478 2.07 -18.79 16.80
C VAL A 478 0.72 -18.34 16.23
N THR A 479 0.45 -17.04 16.30
CA THR A 479 -0.85 -16.46 15.94
C THR A 479 -0.68 -15.14 15.20
N THR A 480 -1.76 -14.62 14.62
CA THR A 480 -1.78 -13.18 14.27
C THR A 480 -2.25 -12.36 15.46
N LEU A 481 -1.85 -11.08 15.52
CA LEU A 481 -2.17 -10.17 16.63
C LEU A 481 -3.66 -10.21 17.03
N LEU A 482 -4.56 -10.06 16.07
CA LEU A 482 -6.00 -10.09 16.32
C LEU A 482 -6.52 -11.49 16.70
N THR A 483 -5.88 -12.57 16.22
CA THR A 483 -6.28 -13.94 16.55
C THR A 483 -5.88 -14.30 17.99
N ALA A 484 -4.81 -13.70 18.52
CA ALA A 484 -4.44 -13.82 19.94
C ALA A 484 -5.58 -13.37 20.86
N GLY A 485 -6.46 -12.47 20.41
CA GLY A 485 -7.66 -12.08 21.13
C GLY A 485 -8.60 -13.26 21.47
N ARG A 486 -8.54 -14.37 20.73
CA ARG A 486 -9.29 -15.59 21.08
C ARG A 486 -8.74 -16.30 22.32
N LEU A 487 -7.44 -16.16 22.62
CA LEU A 487 -6.82 -16.71 23.84
C LEU A 487 -7.32 -15.96 25.07
N VAL A 488 -7.44 -14.63 24.96
CA VAL A 488 -8.05 -13.79 25.99
C VAL A 488 -9.53 -14.16 26.19
N THR A 489 -10.29 -14.33 25.11
CA THR A 489 -11.70 -14.77 25.19
C THR A 489 -11.84 -16.20 25.71
N GLY A 490 -10.84 -17.05 25.50
CA GLY A 490 -10.80 -18.42 26.00
C GLY A 490 -10.32 -18.51 27.46
N ASP A 491 -10.26 -17.38 28.17
CA ASP A 491 -9.86 -17.26 29.57
C ASP A 491 -8.50 -17.89 29.86
N ILE A 492 -7.54 -17.84 28.94
CA ILE A 492 -6.16 -18.21 29.26
C ILE A 492 -5.65 -17.26 30.35
N PRO A 493 -5.10 -17.77 31.47
CA PRO A 493 -4.71 -16.93 32.59
C PRO A 493 -3.63 -15.91 32.23
N GLU A 494 -3.73 -14.72 32.82
CA GLU A 494 -2.66 -13.74 32.78
C GLU A 494 -1.35 -14.34 33.33
N GLY A 495 -0.24 -14.07 32.64
CA GLY A 495 1.08 -14.60 33.02
C GLY A 495 1.32 -16.05 32.60
N HIS A 496 0.35 -16.74 31.98
CA HIS A 496 0.62 -18.03 31.34
C HIS A 496 1.74 -17.89 30.32
N PHE A 497 1.67 -16.88 29.45
CA PHE A 497 2.73 -16.56 28.50
C PHE A 497 3.81 -15.70 29.15
N THR A 498 4.91 -16.35 29.52
CA THR A 498 6.11 -15.70 30.05
C THR A 498 6.81 -14.76 29.06
N HIS A 499 6.64 -15.01 27.76
CA HIS A 499 7.29 -14.25 26.70
C HIS A 499 6.30 -13.99 25.56
N ILE A 500 6.23 -12.74 25.09
CA ILE A 500 5.43 -12.33 23.94
C ILE A 500 6.34 -11.68 22.90
N PHE A 501 6.40 -12.27 21.72
CA PHE A 501 7.15 -11.77 20.59
C PHE A 501 6.18 -11.19 19.56
N VAL A 502 6.47 -10.01 19.03
CA VAL A 502 5.74 -9.41 17.91
C VAL A 502 6.72 -9.13 16.78
N ASP A 503 6.66 -9.92 15.70
CA ASP A 503 7.42 -9.65 14.48
C ASP A 503 6.62 -8.74 13.54
N GLU A 504 7.33 -7.97 12.72
CA GLU A 504 6.78 -6.89 11.87
C GLU A 504 5.93 -5.87 12.68
N ALA A 505 6.30 -5.59 13.92
CA ALA A 505 5.59 -4.70 14.84
C ALA A 505 5.44 -3.26 14.30
N GLY A 506 6.34 -2.82 13.42
CA GLY A 506 6.27 -1.52 12.75
C GLY A 506 5.06 -1.37 11.81
N HIS A 507 4.48 -2.48 11.33
CA HIS A 507 3.33 -2.50 10.43
C HIS A 507 1.98 -2.55 11.17
N ALA A 508 1.98 -2.92 12.45
CA ALA A 508 0.76 -3.09 13.24
C ALA A 508 0.32 -1.78 13.90
N VAL A 509 -1.00 -1.54 13.94
CA VAL A 509 -1.54 -0.45 14.77
C VAL A 509 -1.22 -0.77 16.23
N GLU A 510 -0.91 0.25 17.03
CA GLU A 510 -0.61 0.07 18.45
C GLU A 510 -1.68 -0.75 19.19
N THR A 511 -2.96 -0.47 18.93
CA THR A 511 -4.08 -1.22 19.51
C THR A 511 -4.16 -2.68 19.07
N GLU A 512 -3.61 -3.05 17.91
CA GLU A 512 -3.45 -4.46 17.51
C GLU A 512 -2.32 -5.12 18.29
N CYS A 513 -1.19 -4.43 18.48
CA CYS A 513 -0.09 -4.90 19.31
C CYS A 513 -0.51 -5.10 20.78
N LEU A 514 -1.48 -4.33 21.28
CA LEU A 514 -2.04 -4.51 22.62
C LEU A 514 -2.80 -5.82 22.80
N VAL A 515 -3.40 -6.39 21.75
CA VAL A 515 -4.29 -7.55 21.86
C VAL A 515 -3.62 -8.75 22.54
N PRO A 516 -2.40 -9.18 22.16
CA PRO A 516 -1.70 -10.23 22.89
C PRO A 516 -1.10 -9.76 24.22
N LEU A 517 -0.91 -8.47 24.46
CA LEU A 517 -0.31 -7.97 25.71
C LEU A 517 -1.37 -7.89 26.83
N ALA A 518 -2.53 -7.34 26.52
CA ALA A 518 -3.62 -7.12 27.46
C ALA A 518 -4.37 -8.42 27.76
N GLY A 519 -4.16 -8.95 28.96
CA GLY A 519 -4.83 -10.15 29.48
C GLY A 519 -4.06 -11.47 29.34
N LEU A 520 -2.90 -11.46 28.66
CA LEU A 520 -2.04 -12.66 28.55
C LEU A 520 -0.64 -12.45 29.16
N LEU A 521 -0.13 -11.22 29.14
CA LEU A 521 1.15 -10.86 29.74
C LEU A 521 0.96 -10.46 31.21
N CYS A 522 1.81 -10.97 32.10
CA CYS A 522 2.00 -10.38 33.42
C CYS A 522 3.08 -9.28 33.32
N ALA A 523 2.74 -8.03 33.61
CA ALA A 523 3.65 -6.88 33.44
C ALA A 523 4.95 -6.99 34.24
N GLU A 524 4.89 -7.57 35.46
CA GLU A 524 6.04 -7.66 36.37
C GLU A 524 7.07 -8.73 35.97
N SER A 525 6.60 -9.86 35.45
CA SER A 525 7.45 -11.04 35.20
C SER A 525 7.64 -11.36 33.71
N GLY A 526 6.71 -10.92 32.87
CA GLY A 526 6.68 -11.17 31.45
C GLY A 526 7.77 -10.42 30.68
N GLN A 527 8.14 -10.96 29.52
CA GLN A 527 9.01 -10.28 28.57
C GLN A 527 8.25 -9.97 27.28
N VAL A 528 8.43 -8.76 26.76
CA VAL A 528 7.94 -8.37 25.44
C VAL A 528 9.12 -8.11 24.52
N VAL A 529 9.09 -8.67 23.32
CA VAL A 529 10.08 -8.41 22.27
C VAL A 529 9.36 -7.93 21.03
N LEU A 530 9.69 -6.72 20.55
CA LEU A 530 9.13 -6.15 19.33
C LEU A 530 10.21 -6.13 18.25
N ALA A 531 9.94 -6.78 17.13
CA ALA A 531 10.81 -6.75 15.97
C ALA A 531 10.13 -6.05 14.80
N GLY A 532 10.85 -5.17 14.11
CA GLY A 532 10.27 -4.41 13.00
C GLY A 532 11.22 -3.36 12.44
N ASP A 533 10.69 -2.46 11.62
CA ASP A 533 11.47 -1.36 11.05
C ASP A 533 10.60 -0.10 10.98
N PRO A 534 10.90 0.94 11.78
CA PRO A 534 10.10 2.17 11.80
C PRO A 534 10.23 2.96 10.50
N LYS A 535 11.25 2.70 9.66
CA LYS A 535 11.48 3.36 8.37
C LYS A 535 10.77 2.64 7.20
N GLN A 536 10.10 1.52 7.45
CA GLN A 536 9.23 0.84 6.47
C GLN A 536 7.76 1.23 6.68
N LEU A 537 6.88 0.63 5.87
CA LEU A 537 5.43 0.86 5.92
C LEU A 537 4.86 0.67 7.32
N GLY A 538 4.18 1.72 7.79
CA GLY A 538 3.39 1.73 9.01
C GLY A 538 1.98 1.17 8.82
N PRO A 539 1.11 1.30 9.83
CA PRO A 539 -0.23 0.74 9.82
C PRO A 539 -1.14 1.36 8.74
N ILE A 540 -2.02 0.53 8.18
CA ILE A 540 -2.99 0.96 7.15
C ILE A 540 -4.31 1.33 7.83
N LEU A 541 -4.62 2.62 7.87
CA LEU A 541 -5.86 3.17 8.42
C LEU A 541 -6.71 3.83 7.33
N ARG A 542 -8.01 3.89 7.56
CA ARG A 542 -8.97 4.49 6.63
C ARG A 542 -9.33 5.91 7.04
N SER A 543 -9.48 6.16 8.35
CA SER A 543 -9.96 7.43 8.89
C SER A 543 -8.86 8.50 8.84
N PRO A 544 -9.06 9.60 8.07
CA PRO A 544 -8.12 10.70 8.06
C PRO A 544 -7.97 11.35 9.45
N PHE A 545 -9.03 11.33 10.26
CA PHE A 545 -8.99 11.84 11.63
C PHE A 545 -8.17 10.93 12.54
N ALA A 546 -8.34 9.61 12.46
CA ALA A 546 -7.55 8.69 13.26
C ALA A 546 -6.04 8.81 12.95
N ILE A 547 -5.69 8.93 11.66
CA ILE A 547 -4.32 9.18 11.21
C ILE A 547 -3.79 10.50 11.78
N LYS A 548 -4.56 11.60 11.62
CA LYS A 548 -4.18 12.93 12.09
C LYS A 548 -3.85 12.97 13.59
N PHE A 549 -4.58 12.21 14.40
CA PHE A 549 -4.44 12.20 15.86
C PHE A 549 -3.52 11.09 16.40
N GLY A 550 -2.72 10.45 15.53
CA GLY A 550 -1.59 9.61 15.94
C GLY A 550 -1.83 8.10 15.84
N MET A 551 -2.99 7.63 15.39
CA MET A 551 -3.25 6.17 15.25
C MET A 551 -2.38 5.53 14.15
N GLY A 552 -1.84 6.32 13.23
CA GLY A 552 -0.92 5.88 12.16
C GLY A 552 0.52 5.62 12.61
N VAL A 553 0.82 5.77 13.91
CA VAL A 553 2.13 5.46 14.49
C VAL A 553 2.03 4.09 15.17
N SER A 554 2.95 3.18 14.84
CA SER A 554 3.01 1.86 15.48
C SER A 554 3.57 1.94 16.90
N LEU A 555 3.30 0.92 17.73
CA LEU A 555 3.88 0.84 19.09
C LEU A 555 5.42 0.91 19.06
N LEU A 556 6.05 0.21 18.10
CA LEU A 556 7.51 0.21 17.93
C LEU A 556 8.03 1.59 17.57
N GLU A 557 7.38 2.28 16.63
CA GLU A 557 7.78 3.62 16.21
C GLU A 557 7.58 4.64 17.34
N ARG A 558 6.47 4.56 18.08
CA ARG A 558 6.23 5.39 19.26
C ARG A 558 7.30 5.18 20.33
N MET A 559 7.67 3.93 20.60
CA MET A 559 8.74 3.62 21.55
C MET A 559 10.05 4.27 21.17
N MET A 560 10.47 4.13 19.91
CA MET A 560 11.72 4.70 19.42
C MET A 560 11.72 6.23 19.38
N ASN A 561 10.56 6.86 19.14
CA ASN A 561 10.46 8.32 19.02
C ASN A 561 10.28 9.02 20.37
N ASP A 562 9.49 8.46 21.29
CA ASP A 562 8.99 9.20 22.45
C ASP A 562 9.79 8.92 23.73
N PHE A 563 10.54 7.81 23.80
CA PHE A 563 11.23 7.40 25.03
C PHE A 563 12.75 7.40 24.87
N PRO A 564 13.49 8.13 25.73
CA PRO A 564 14.94 8.22 25.67
C PRO A 564 15.67 6.87 25.71
N LEU A 565 15.07 5.84 26.31
CA LEU A 565 15.65 4.48 26.40
C LEU A 565 15.93 3.84 25.04
N TYR A 566 15.18 4.24 24.01
CA TYR A 566 15.27 3.67 22.67
C TYR A 566 15.87 4.65 21.65
N GLN A 567 16.25 5.86 22.08
CA GLN A 567 16.90 6.86 21.25
C GLN A 567 18.43 6.65 21.25
N LYS A 568 19.11 7.14 20.21
CA LYS A 568 20.58 7.17 20.16
C LYS A 568 21.11 8.16 21.20
N ASN A 569 22.12 7.77 21.97
CA ASN A 569 22.93 8.69 22.77
C ASN A 569 24.37 8.61 22.26
N GLU A 570 24.98 9.74 21.91
CA GLU A 570 26.33 9.78 21.31
C GLU A 570 26.50 8.80 20.13
N ASP A 571 25.50 8.74 19.24
CA ASP A 571 25.40 7.85 18.08
C ASP A 571 25.24 6.34 18.35
N GLU A 572 25.20 5.91 19.61
CA GLU A 572 24.98 4.51 19.98
C GLU A 572 23.62 4.26 20.64
N TYR A 573 23.09 3.05 20.40
CA TYR A 573 21.87 2.57 21.05
C TYR A 573 22.20 1.85 22.36
N ASN A 574 21.34 2.00 23.35
CA ASN A 574 21.43 1.18 24.56
C ASN A 574 21.00 -0.27 24.25
N ASN A 575 21.99 -1.13 24.04
CA ASN A 575 21.80 -2.54 23.69
C ASN A 575 21.01 -3.36 24.72
N CYS A 576 20.87 -2.88 25.96
CA CYS A 576 19.99 -3.50 26.96
C CYS A 576 18.50 -3.42 26.57
N PHE A 577 18.12 -2.45 25.75
CA PHE A 577 16.73 -2.20 25.34
C PHE A 577 16.53 -2.35 23.84
N VAL A 578 17.54 -2.02 23.03
CA VAL A 578 17.38 -1.95 21.57
C VAL A 578 18.65 -2.40 20.85
N THR A 579 18.49 -3.28 19.87
CA THR A 579 19.55 -3.66 18.93
C THR A 579 19.16 -3.27 17.50
N LYS A 580 20.04 -2.51 16.83
CA LYS A 580 19.99 -2.23 15.39
C LYS A 580 20.76 -3.31 14.63
N LEU A 581 20.12 -4.00 13.70
CA LEU A 581 20.79 -4.98 12.83
C LEU A 581 21.38 -4.30 11.58
N LEU A 582 22.67 -4.51 11.31
CA LEU A 582 23.42 -3.80 10.27
C LEU A 582 23.75 -4.64 9.02
N HIS A 583 23.92 -5.95 9.15
CA HIS A 583 24.33 -6.81 8.04
C HIS A 583 23.14 -7.17 7.14
N ASN A 584 23.14 -6.73 5.89
CA ASN A 584 22.13 -7.02 4.88
C ASN A 584 22.47 -8.30 4.10
N TYR A 585 21.63 -9.32 4.19
CA TYR A 585 21.81 -10.61 3.52
C TYR A 585 20.97 -10.77 2.24
N ARG A 586 20.39 -9.68 1.72
CA ARG A 586 19.41 -9.72 0.62
C ARG A 586 19.93 -9.15 -0.69
N SER A 587 20.36 -7.90 -0.68
CA SER A 587 20.42 -7.05 -1.87
C SER A 587 21.84 -6.83 -2.38
N HIS A 588 21.98 -6.62 -3.69
CA HIS A 588 23.21 -6.13 -4.30
C HIS A 588 23.59 -4.73 -3.78
N PRO A 589 24.90 -4.38 -3.62
CA PRO A 589 25.33 -3.07 -3.10
C PRO A 589 24.72 -1.87 -3.82
N ALA A 590 24.63 -1.92 -5.16
CA ALA A 590 24.03 -0.85 -5.96
C ALA A 590 22.54 -0.59 -5.64
N ILE A 591 21.79 -1.64 -5.29
CA ILE A 591 20.37 -1.53 -4.90
C ILE A 591 20.27 -0.91 -3.50
N LEU A 592 21.20 -1.28 -2.61
CA LEU A 592 21.17 -0.87 -1.20
C LEU A 592 21.68 0.55 -0.97
N LYS A 593 22.50 1.10 -1.87
CA LYS A 593 23.22 2.37 -1.67
C LYS A 593 22.29 3.54 -1.30
N VAL A 594 21.30 3.82 -2.14
CA VAL A 594 20.36 4.94 -1.92
C VAL A 594 19.52 4.77 -0.64
N PRO A 595 18.82 3.65 -0.40
CA PRO A 595 18.04 3.50 0.84
C PRO A 595 18.92 3.47 2.10
N ASN A 596 20.17 2.99 2.02
CA ASN A 596 21.11 3.04 3.14
C ASN A 596 21.47 4.48 3.52
N ASP A 597 21.83 5.30 2.53
CA ASP A 597 22.21 6.69 2.75
C ASP A 597 21.02 7.54 3.24
N LEU A 598 19.82 7.29 2.72
CA LEU A 598 18.62 8.07 3.05
C LEU A 598 18.00 7.72 4.41
N PHE A 599 17.92 6.44 4.77
CA PHE A 599 17.09 5.99 5.89
C PHE A 599 17.88 5.40 7.06
N TYR A 600 19.15 5.05 6.85
CA TYR A 600 19.92 4.20 7.76
C TYR A 600 21.34 4.70 8.02
N ASP A 601 21.58 6.00 7.84
CA ASP A 601 22.83 6.70 8.17
C ASP A 601 24.07 6.17 7.44
N GLY A 602 23.88 5.44 6.33
CA GLY A 602 24.98 4.78 5.61
C GLY A 602 25.60 3.58 6.34
N GLU A 603 25.04 3.14 7.47
CA GLU A 603 25.63 2.12 8.36
C GLU A 603 25.46 0.67 7.85
N LEU A 604 24.58 0.41 6.87
CA LEU A 604 24.32 -0.96 6.40
C LEU A 604 25.50 -1.60 5.67
N GLN A 605 25.77 -2.85 6.01
CA GLN A 605 26.84 -3.65 5.44
C GLN A 605 26.29 -4.74 4.51
N VAL A 606 26.92 -4.97 3.36
CA VAL A 606 26.43 -5.96 2.38
C VAL A 606 27.04 -7.33 2.67
N CYS A 607 26.21 -8.25 3.15
CA CYS A 607 26.56 -9.65 3.45
C CYS A 607 25.74 -10.66 2.62
N ALA A 608 25.04 -10.19 1.58
CA ALA A 608 24.26 -11.04 0.68
C ALA A 608 25.15 -12.00 -0.11
N ASP A 609 24.63 -13.20 -0.39
CA ASP A 609 25.29 -14.24 -1.20
C ASP A 609 25.75 -13.67 -2.55
N GLU A 610 27.05 -13.80 -2.84
CA GLU A 610 27.68 -13.14 -3.99
C GLU A 610 27.15 -13.68 -5.32
N TYR A 611 26.90 -14.99 -5.41
CA TYR A 611 26.41 -15.61 -6.63
C TYR A 611 24.99 -15.13 -6.96
N LEU A 612 24.08 -15.14 -5.98
CA LEU A 612 22.71 -14.68 -6.16
C LEU A 612 22.65 -13.18 -6.46
N ARG A 613 23.34 -12.33 -5.68
CA ARG A 613 23.24 -10.87 -5.83
C ARG A 613 23.87 -10.38 -7.14
N ASN A 614 24.93 -11.04 -7.62
CA ASN A 614 25.61 -10.66 -8.86
C ASN A 614 25.03 -11.32 -10.12
N SER A 615 24.00 -12.16 -9.98
CA SER A 615 23.43 -12.98 -11.08
C SER A 615 23.00 -12.17 -12.32
N TYR A 616 22.68 -10.88 -12.17
CA TYR A 616 22.28 -9.99 -13.26
C TYR A 616 23.33 -8.95 -13.66
N CYS A 617 24.51 -8.92 -13.04
CA CYS A 617 25.55 -7.91 -13.33
C CYS A 617 26.06 -7.94 -14.79
N SER A 618 25.97 -9.09 -15.44
CA SER A 618 26.38 -9.32 -16.84
C SER A 618 25.20 -9.38 -17.82
N TRP A 619 23.98 -9.02 -17.38
CA TRP A 619 22.80 -9.05 -18.23
C TRP A 619 22.92 -8.07 -19.40
N GLU A 620 22.66 -8.52 -20.62
CA GLU A 620 22.97 -7.77 -21.85
C GLU A 620 22.15 -6.49 -22.05
N TYR A 621 21.01 -6.37 -21.36
CA TYR A 621 20.15 -5.18 -21.40
C TYR A 621 20.45 -4.16 -20.30
N LEU A 622 21.49 -4.37 -19.48
CA LEU A 622 21.95 -3.35 -18.54
C LEU A 622 22.62 -2.18 -19.28
N PRO A 623 22.22 -0.92 -19.00
CA PRO A 623 22.91 0.25 -19.56
C PRO A 623 24.39 0.32 -19.14
N LYS A 624 24.70 -0.11 -17.92
CA LYS A 624 26.05 -0.14 -17.35
C LYS A 624 26.32 -1.52 -16.76
N LYS A 625 27.39 -2.18 -17.21
CA LYS A 625 27.83 -3.47 -16.66
C LYS A 625 28.11 -3.36 -15.16
N ASN A 626 27.82 -4.42 -14.40
CA ASN A 626 27.98 -4.50 -12.94
C ASN A 626 27.15 -3.50 -12.14
N PHE A 627 26.13 -2.89 -12.74
CA PHE A 627 25.20 -1.99 -12.07
C PHE A 627 23.76 -2.46 -12.32
N PRO A 628 23.24 -3.40 -11.50
CA PRO A 628 21.94 -4.02 -11.74
C PRO A 628 20.78 -3.18 -11.19
N VAL A 629 20.79 -1.89 -11.52
CA VAL A 629 19.73 -0.93 -11.22
C VAL A 629 19.42 -0.18 -12.51
N ILE A 630 18.17 -0.15 -12.91
CA ILE A 630 17.68 0.58 -14.08
C ILE A 630 16.60 1.55 -13.62
N PHE A 631 16.75 2.82 -13.98
CA PHE A 631 15.65 3.77 -14.02
C PHE A 631 15.29 4.03 -15.48
N HIS A 632 14.07 3.69 -15.88
CA HIS A 632 13.54 3.91 -17.23
C HIS A 632 12.54 5.07 -17.19
N GLY A 633 12.98 6.23 -17.69
CA GLY A 633 12.16 7.43 -17.78
C GLY A 633 11.06 7.29 -18.84
N VAL A 634 9.79 7.44 -18.43
CA VAL A 634 8.62 7.37 -19.32
C VAL A 634 7.79 8.64 -19.17
N THR A 635 7.61 9.38 -20.26
CA THR A 635 6.63 10.48 -20.33
C THR A 635 5.26 9.90 -20.65
N GLY A 636 4.57 9.33 -19.66
CA GLY A 636 3.24 8.74 -19.83
C GLY A 636 2.10 9.72 -19.53
N VAL A 637 0.88 9.18 -19.42
CA VAL A 637 -0.31 9.91 -18.90
C VAL A 637 -0.91 9.06 -17.80
N ASP A 638 -1.12 9.65 -16.63
CA ASP A 638 -1.88 8.99 -15.56
C ASP A 638 -3.39 9.18 -15.78
N GLU A 639 -4.05 8.09 -16.19
CA GLU A 639 -5.47 8.04 -16.53
C GLU A 639 -6.31 7.37 -15.43
N ARG A 640 -7.63 7.59 -15.45
CA ARG A 640 -8.64 6.92 -14.61
C ARG A 640 -9.77 6.42 -15.48
N GLU A 641 -10.50 5.41 -15.00
CA GLU A 641 -11.64 4.85 -15.75
C GLU A 641 -12.87 4.60 -14.90
N ALA A 642 -14.04 4.80 -15.51
CA ALA A 642 -15.36 4.53 -14.93
C ALA A 642 -15.50 5.16 -13.53
N SER A 643 -15.91 4.39 -12.52
CA SER A 643 -16.07 4.88 -11.15
C SER A 643 -14.84 4.71 -10.26
N SER A 644 -13.74 4.18 -10.80
CA SER A 644 -12.54 3.86 -10.02
C SER A 644 -11.69 5.12 -9.78
N PRO A 645 -11.47 5.54 -8.53
CA PRO A 645 -10.59 6.67 -8.22
C PRO A 645 -9.10 6.34 -8.41
N SER A 646 -8.74 5.07 -8.62
CA SER A 646 -7.35 4.62 -8.79
C SER A 646 -6.82 4.92 -10.19
N PHE A 647 -5.57 5.37 -10.24
CA PHE A 647 -4.87 5.74 -11.47
C PHE A 647 -4.15 4.55 -12.13
N PHE A 648 -3.85 4.70 -13.41
CA PHE A 648 -3.00 3.79 -14.18
C PHE A 648 -2.30 4.54 -15.31
N ASN A 649 -1.19 4.00 -15.79
CA ASN A 649 -0.37 4.56 -16.85
C ASN A 649 0.06 3.46 -17.81
N ILE A 650 -0.54 3.49 -19.00
CA ILE A 650 -0.36 2.43 -20.02
C ILE A 650 1.06 2.41 -20.57
N ALA A 651 1.69 3.58 -20.74
CA ALA A 651 3.04 3.66 -21.29
C ALA A 651 4.05 2.95 -20.38
N GLU A 652 3.91 3.11 -19.06
CA GLU A 652 4.72 2.36 -18.10
C GLU A 652 4.45 0.85 -18.17
N VAL A 653 3.19 0.42 -18.33
CA VAL A 653 2.85 -1.01 -18.48
C VAL A 653 3.53 -1.61 -19.71
N GLU A 654 3.56 -0.90 -20.84
CA GLU A 654 4.20 -1.39 -22.06
C GLU A 654 5.71 -1.58 -21.88
N VAL A 655 6.38 -0.64 -21.21
CA VAL A 655 7.81 -0.75 -20.87
C VAL A 655 8.06 -1.91 -19.90
N LEU A 656 7.24 -2.08 -18.87
CA LEU A 656 7.34 -3.23 -17.97
C LEU A 656 7.21 -4.55 -18.73
N MET A 657 6.24 -4.66 -19.65
CA MET A 657 6.05 -5.88 -20.43
C MET A 657 7.24 -6.18 -21.35
N ASP A 658 7.88 -5.15 -21.90
CA ASP A 658 9.11 -5.32 -22.70
C ASP A 658 10.26 -5.91 -21.86
N TYR A 659 10.48 -5.39 -20.65
CA TYR A 659 11.48 -5.95 -19.73
C TYR A 659 11.14 -7.38 -19.26
N VAL A 660 9.87 -7.69 -18.99
CA VAL A 660 9.45 -9.06 -18.67
C VAL A 660 9.80 -10.01 -19.82
N LYS A 661 9.55 -9.62 -21.08
CA LYS A 661 9.94 -10.42 -22.25
C LYS A 661 11.46 -10.60 -22.34
N LYS A 662 12.25 -9.54 -22.09
CA LYS A 662 13.72 -9.61 -22.09
C LYS A 662 14.26 -10.55 -21.01
N LEU A 663 13.69 -10.50 -19.80
CA LEU A 663 14.09 -11.37 -18.68
C LEU A 663 13.77 -12.85 -18.97
N LEU A 664 12.59 -13.14 -19.52
CA LEU A 664 12.19 -14.51 -19.83
C LEU A 664 12.89 -15.09 -21.07
N SER A 665 13.24 -14.26 -22.05
CA SER A 665 13.94 -14.71 -23.28
C SER A 665 15.44 -14.91 -23.12
N THR A 666 16.05 -14.37 -22.06
CA THR A 666 17.49 -14.50 -21.76
C THR A 666 17.82 -15.70 -20.87
N GLN A 667 16.84 -16.54 -20.52
CA GLN A 667 17.03 -17.76 -19.72
C GLN A 667 18.12 -18.68 -20.31
N GLY A 668 19.07 -19.09 -19.46
CA GLY A 668 20.08 -20.11 -19.79
C GLY A 668 21.16 -19.70 -20.80
N LYS A 669 21.17 -18.45 -21.28
CA LYS A 669 22.21 -17.94 -22.19
C LYS A 669 23.35 -17.29 -21.39
N LYS A 670 24.60 -17.51 -21.84
CA LYS A 670 25.82 -16.86 -21.30
C LYS A 670 26.04 -17.00 -19.77
N GLY A 671 25.59 -18.11 -19.17
CA GLY A 671 25.80 -18.37 -17.73
C GLY A 671 24.84 -17.65 -16.78
N LEU A 672 23.79 -16.99 -17.29
CA LEU A 672 22.71 -16.44 -16.45
C LEU A 672 21.86 -17.59 -15.86
N ALA A 673 21.61 -17.51 -14.55
CA ALA A 673 20.79 -18.48 -13.84
C ALA A 673 19.36 -18.53 -14.43
N THR A 674 18.81 -19.73 -14.58
CA THR A 674 17.41 -19.92 -14.98
C THR A 674 16.51 -19.18 -14.00
N ILE A 675 15.68 -18.26 -14.50
CA ILE A 675 14.74 -17.47 -13.69
C ILE A 675 13.34 -18.07 -13.84
N SER A 676 12.68 -18.39 -12.73
CA SER A 676 11.26 -18.76 -12.76
C SER A 676 10.38 -17.51 -12.77
N PRO A 677 9.14 -17.54 -13.30
CA PRO A 677 8.21 -16.43 -13.15
C PRO A 677 8.00 -16.01 -11.68
N SER A 678 8.09 -16.97 -10.75
CA SER A 678 7.96 -16.71 -9.30
C SER A 678 9.09 -15.88 -8.69
N ASP A 679 10.26 -15.81 -9.35
CA ASP A 679 11.41 -15.00 -8.95
C ASP A 679 11.27 -13.52 -9.35
N ILE A 680 10.24 -13.17 -10.13
CA ILE A 680 9.95 -11.82 -10.60
C ILE A 680 8.76 -11.25 -9.82
N GLY A 681 8.89 -10.01 -9.35
CA GLY A 681 7.79 -9.25 -8.78
C GLY A 681 7.62 -7.90 -9.45
N ILE A 682 6.37 -7.48 -9.66
CA ILE A 682 6.03 -6.14 -10.15
C ILE A 682 5.22 -5.39 -9.08
N ILE A 683 5.72 -4.23 -8.67
CA ILE A 683 5.13 -3.38 -7.64
C ILE A 683 4.57 -2.13 -8.29
N ALA A 684 3.31 -1.79 -7.98
CA ALA A 684 2.71 -0.52 -8.37
C ALA A 684 1.81 0.01 -7.23
N PRO A 685 1.79 1.33 -6.96
CA PRO A 685 1.12 1.87 -5.79
C PRO A 685 -0.40 2.03 -6.02
N TYR A 686 -0.84 1.92 -7.27
CA TYR A 686 -2.25 2.03 -7.65
C TYR A 686 -2.80 0.68 -8.08
N ARG A 687 -3.90 0.28 -7.44
CA ARG A 687 -4.62 -0.97 -7.72
C ARG A 687 -5.00 -1.12 -9.20
N LYS A 688 -5.45 -0.04 -9.84
CA LYS A 688 -5.83 -0.07 -11.26
C LYS A 688 -4.63 -0.33 -12.16
N GLN A 689 -3.44 0.17 -11.80
CA GLN A 689 -2.20 -0.19 -12.48
C GLN A 689 -1.91 -1.68 -12.33
N VAL A 690 -2.02 -2.25 -11.12
CA VAL A 690 -1.87 -3.69 -10.87
C VAL A 690 -2.79 -4.52 -11.78
N GLN A 691 -4.06 -4.13 -11.89
CA GLN A 691 -5.02 -4.81 -12.78
C GLN A 691 -4.60 -4.74 -14.26
N LYS A 692 -4.19 -3.57 -14.74
CA LYS A 692 -3.74 -3.38 -16.13
C LYS A 692 -2.47 -4.19 -16.42
N ILE A 693 -1.54 -4.27 -15.47
CA ILE A 693 -0.34 -5.11 -15.57
C ILE A 693 -0.71 -6.60 -15.62
N ARG A 694 -1.58 -7.09 -14.73
CA ARG A 694 -2.04 -8.50 -14.75
C ARG A 694 -2.68 -8.86 -16.09
N LYS A 695 -3.58 -8.01 -16.58
CA LYS A 695 -4.22 -8.17 -17.90
C LYS A 695 -3.21 -8.16 -19.05
N ALA A 696 -2.17 -7.33 -18.95
CA ALA A 696 -1.10 -7.29 -19.94
C ALA A 696 -0.25 -8.57 -19.92
N LEU A 697 0.11 -9.09 -18.73
CA LEU A 697 0.86 -10.33 -18.56
C LEU A 697 0.13 -11.54 -19.13
N GLU A 698 -1.17 -11.68 -18.87
CA GLU A 698 -1.99 -12.77 -19.43
C GLU A 698 -1.94 -12.80 -20.97
N LYS A 699 -1.97 -11.61 -21.59
CA LYS A 699 -1.92 -11.48 -23.06
C LYS A 699 -0.54 -11.73 -23.63
N VAL A 700 0.49 -11.18 -22.99
CA VAL A 700 1.89 -11.41 -23.38
C VAL A 700 2.23 -12.90 -23.27
N GLY A 701 1.77 -13.56 -22.21
CA GLY A 701 1.88 -15.00 -22.04
C GLY A 701 1.24 -15.75 -23.19
N LYS A 702 -0.07 -15.57 -23.42
CA LYS A 702 -0.78 -16.27 -24.50
C LYS A 702 -0.14 -16.11 -25.89
N LYS A 703 0.46 -14.95 -26.20
CA LYS A 703 1.02 -14.66 -27.54
C LYS A 703 2.49 -15.05 -27.73
N HIS A 704 3.35 -14.84 -26.74
CA HIS A 704 4.81 -14.95 -26.94
C HIS A 704 5.42 -16.19 -26.28
N PHE A 705 4.75 -16.78 -25.29
CA PHE A 705 5.27 -17.92 -24.57
C PHE A 705 4.12 -18.84 -24.11
N PRO A 706 3.97 -20.06 -24.65
CA PRO A 706 3.07 -21.08 -24.07
C PRO A 706 3.60 -21.61 -22.73
N LEU A 707 4.08 -20.72 -21.86
CA LEU A 707 4.41 -20.96 -20.47
C LEU A 707 3.09 -21.09 -19.72
N LYS A 708 2.74 -22.32 -19.34
CA LYS A 708 1.63 -22.62 -18.41
C LYS A 708 1.76 -21.91 -17.05
N ASP A 709 2.85 -21.19 -16.80
CA ASP A 709 3.31 -20.79 -15.47
C ASP A 709 3.52 -19.27 -15.26
N ILE A 710 3.05 -18.40 -16.17
CA ILE A 710 3.09 -16.94 -15.95
C ILE A 710 2.27 -16.51 -14.72
N GLY A 711 1.32 -17.33 -14.29
CA GLY A 711 0.58 -17.13 -13.03
C GLY A 711 1.48 -17.12 -11.78
N GLY A 712 2.72 -17.62 -11.86
CA GLY A 712 3.68 -17.54 -10.76
C GLY A 712 4.26 -16.15 -10.52
N LEU A 713 4.21 -15.24 -11.51
CA LEU A 713 4.73 -13.88 -11.38
C LEU A 713 3.79 -13.02 -10.51
N LYS A 714 4.32 -12.52 -9.40
CA LYS A 714 3.53 -11.72 -8.46
C LYS A 714 3.44 -10.26 -8.92
N VAL A 715 2.22 -9.75 -9.03
CA VAL A 715 1.93 -8.32 -9.23
C VAL A 715 1.03 -7.83 -8.11
N GLY A 716 1.38 -6.73 -7.46
CA GLY A 716 0.69 -6.25 -6.26
C GLY A 716 1.12 -4.86 -5.84
N SER A 717 0.48 -4.35 -4.79
CA SER A 717 0.86 -3.07 -4.18
C SER A 717 2.09 -3.20 -3.29
N VAL A 718 2.62 -2.08 -2.81
CA VAL A 718 3.78 -2.07 -1.90
C VAL A 718 3.47 -2.83 -0.62
N GLU A 719 2.25 -2.64 -0.11
CA GLU A 719 1.72 -3.29 1.09
C GLU A 719 1.68 -4.82 0.93
N GLU A 720 1.26 -5.33 -0.24
CA GLU A 720 1.24 -6.78 -0.52
C GLU A 720 2.65 -7.40 -0.63
N PHE A 721 3.67 -6.58 -0.88
CA PHE A 721 5.07 -6.99 -1.01
C PHE A 721 5.88 -6.82 0.28
N GLN A 722 5.30 -6.23 1.33
CA GLN A 722 5.95 -6.14 2.63
C GLN A 722 6.24 -7.53 3.20
N GLY A 723 7.44 -7.70 3.79
CA GLY A 723 7.94 -9.00 4.24
C GLY A 723 8.32 -10.00 3.13
N GLN A 724 8.02 -9.71 1.87
CA GLN A 724 8.39 -10.57 0.73
C GLN A 724 9.66 -10.07 0.05
N GLU A 725 10.27 -10.93 -0.75
CA GLU A 725 11.47 -10.62 -1.54
C GLU A 725 11.45 -11.41 -2.85
N ARG A 726 12.09 -10.87 -3.88
CA ARG A 726 12.20 -11.49 -5.21
C ARG A 726 13.59 -11.29 -5.78
N ARG A 727 14.01 -12.17 -6.70
CA ARG A 727 15.31 -12.03 -7.36
C ARG A 727 15.33 -10.75 -8.20
N VAL A 728 14.25 -10.51 -8.94
CA VAL A 728 14.05 -9.31 -9.75
C VAL A 728 12.79 -8.58 -9.29
N ILE A 729 12.89 -7.27 -9.07
CA ILE A 729 11.73 -6.41 -8.82
C ILE A 729 11.65 -5.33 -9.88
N MET A 730 10.44 -5.11 -10.35
CA MET A 730 10.11 -4.02 -11.25
C MET A 730 9.09 -3.11 -10.56
N VAL A 731 9.28 -1.80 -10.63
CA VAL A 731 8.43 -0.80 -9.98
C VAL A 731 7.83 0.11 -11.05
N SER A 732 6.52 0.35 -11.01
CA SER A 732 5.86 1.37 -11.84
C SER A 732 5.35 2.49 -10.95
N THR A 733 5.80 3.72 -11.21
CA THR A 733 5.44 4.88 -10.39
C THR A 733 4.09 5.49 -10.75
N VAL A 734 3.61 5.23 -11.96
CA VAL A 734 2.33 5.63 -12.56
C VAL A 734 2.20 7.12 -12.83
N ARG A 735 2.55 7.98 -11.87
CA ARG A 735 2.34 9.42 -11.95
C ARG A 735 3.12 10.06 -13.07
N SER A 736 2.44 10.88 -13.86
CA SER A 736 3.04 11.64 -14.96
C SER A 736 2.59 13.11 -15.02
N SER A 737 1.62 13.52 -14.18
CA SER A 737 1.19 14.90 -14.02
C SER A 737 1.45 15.46 -12.60
N PRO A 738 1.97 16.69 -12.46
CA PRO A 738 2.15 17.34 -11.16
C PRO A 738 0.82 17.75 -10.49
N ASN A 739 -0.27 17.88 -11.25
CA ASN A 739 -1.56 18.41 -10.77
C ASN A 739 -2.21 17.57 -9.67
N TYR A 740 -1.81 16.30 -9.52
CA TYR A 740 -2.36 15.38 -8.53
C TYR A 740 -1.45 15.17 -7.30
N THR A 741 -0.28 15.81 -7.28
CA THR A 741 0.74 15.60 -6.23
C THR A 741 0.31 16.16 -4.86
N GLU A 742 -0.53 17.19 -4.82
CA GLU A 742 -1.09 17.72 -3.57
C GLU A 742 -2.15 16.79 -2.96
N ILE A 743 -3.00 16.21 -3.82
CA ILE A 743 -3.99 15.20 -3.42
C ILE A 743 -3.28 13.96 -2.89
N ASP A 744 -2.23 13.51 -3.59
CA ASP A 744 -1.42 12.39 -3.12
C ASP A 744 -0.77 12.65 -1.76
N LYS A 745 -0.29 13.88 -1.51
CA LYS A 745 0.22 14.29 -0.18
C LYS A 745 -0.88 14.24 0.89
N GLN A 746 -2.04 14.81 0.60
CA GLN A 746 -3.14 14.91 1.58
C GLN A 746 -3.73 13.54 1.95
N PHE A 747 -3.81 12.62 1.00
CA PHE A 747 -4.37 11.28 1.20
C PHE A 747 -3.30 10.18 1.36
N ASN A 748 -2.02 10.56 1.43
CA ASN A 748 -0.89 9.66 1.52
C ASN A 748 -0.94 8.54 0.44
N LEU A 749 -1.22 8.91 -0.81
CA LEU A 749 -1.40 8.00 -1.97
C LEU A 749 -0.15 8.01 -2.86
N GLY A 750 0.14 6.89 -3.53
CA GLY A 750 1.25 6.81 -4.49
C GLY A 750 2.63 6.59 -3.85
N PHE A 751 3.67 6.82 -4.64
CA PHE A 751 5.07 6.79 -4.22
C PHE A 751 5.68 8.17 -3.96
N VAL A 752 5.10 9.22 -4.54
CA VAL A 752 5.57 10.60 -4.42
C VAL A 752 5.19 11.10 -3.01
N LYS A 753 6.13 11.68 -2.27
CA LYS A 753 5.98 12.18 -0.88
C LYS A 753 5.68 11.09 0.16
N ASN A 754 6.01 9.83 -0.12
CA ASN A 754 5.92 8.73 0.84
C ASN A 754 7.21 7.91 0.88
N GLU A 755 8.13 8.35 1.73
CA GLU A 755 9.45 7.75 1.98
C GLU A 755 9.38 6.27 2.37
N LYS A 756 8.44 5.90 3.26
CA LYS A 756 8.25 4.53 3.73
C LYS A 756 7.90 3.57 2.58
N ARG A 757 7.03 4.00 1.65
CA ARG A 757 6.67 3.22 0.45
C ARG A 757 7.84 3.10 -0.53
N PHE A 758 8.57 4.19 -0.74
CA PHE A 758 9.78 4.17 -1.55
C PHE A 758 10.77 3.13 -0.99
N ASN A 759 11.11 3.24 0.29
CA ASN A 759 12.05 2.35 0.96
C ASN A 759 11.63 0.88 0.84
N VAL A 760 10.36 0.56 1.11
CA VAL A 760 9.86 -0.82 0.94
C VAL A 760 10.02 -1.29 -0.50
N ALA A 761 9.59 -0.50 -1.50
CA ALA A 761 9.59 -0.92 -2.89
C ALA A 761 11.00 -1.20 -3.45
N VAL A 762 11.98 -0.33 -3.19
CA VAL A 762 13.35 -0.48 -3.72
C VAL A 762 14.14 -1.58 -3.03
N THR A 763 13.79 -1.93 -1.78
CA THR A 763 14.49 -2.95 -0.97
C THR A 763 13.92 -4.37 -1.07
N ARG A 764 13.00 -4.62 -2.02
CA ARG A 764 12.46 -5.96 -2.28
C ARG A 764 13.35 -6.81 -3.19
N ALA A 765 14.22 -6.18 -3.98
CA ALA A 765 15.06 -6.82 -4.97
C ALA A 765 16.32 -7.44 -4.35
N LYS A 766 16.63 -8.68 -4.75
CA LYS A 766 17.93 -9.31 -4.42
C LYS A 766 19.02 -8.94 -5.43
N ALA A 767 18.74 -9.10 -6.72
CA ALA A 767 19.77 -9.07 -7.76
C ALA A 767 19.56 -8.00 -8.83
N LEU A 768 18.32 -7.62 -9.16
CA LEU A 768 18.02 -6.61 -10.18
C LEU A 768 16.79 -5.78 -9.80
N LEU A 769 16.93 -4.46 -9.86
CA LEU A 769 15.85 -3.49 -9.65
C LEU A 769 15.62 -2.68 -10.94
N ILE A 770 14.38 -2.66 -11.43
CA ILE A 770 13.97 -1.85 -12.58
C ILE A 770 12.84 -0.91 -12.14
N VAL A 771 13.08 0.39 -12.15
CA VAL A 771 12.05 1.40 -11.87
C VAL A 771 11.64 2.05 -13.17
N VAL A 772 10.33 2.12 -13.42
CA VAL A 772 9.72 2.76 -14.58
C VAL A 772 8.86 3.91 -14.08
N GLY A 773 9.12 5.12 -14.56
CA GLY A 773 8.42 6.30 -14.07
C GLY A 773 8.75 7.59 -14.82
N ASN A 774 8.00 8.66 -14.54
CA ASN A 774 8.25 9.96 -15.16
C ASN A 774 9.27 10.77 -14.33
N PRO A 775 10.50 10.98 -14.81
CA PRO A 775 11.54 11.66 -14.04
C PRO A 775 11.13 13.07 -13.63
N ARG A 776 10.37 13.80 -14.46
CA ARG A 776 9.99 15.19 -14.18
C ARG A 776 9.05 15.33 -12.98
N VAL A 777 8.21 14.31 -12.74
CA VAL A 777 7.30 14.30 -11.60
C VAL A 777 8.03 13.78 -10.36
N LEU A 778 8.87 12.76 -10.53
CA LEU A 778 9.64 12.16 -9.45
C LEU A 778 10.70 13.11 -8.88
N ASP A 779 11.29 13.97 -9.71
CA ASP A 779 12.24 15.01 -9.30
C ASP A 779 11.63 16.09 -8.37
N THR A 780 10.29 16.15 -8.28
CA THR A 780 9.61 17.05 -7.32
C THR A 780 9.63 16.54 -5.87
N ASP A 781 10.10 15.31 -5.66
CA ASP A 781 10.22 14.65 -4.37
C ASP A 781 11.70 14.39 -4.06
N GLU A 782 12.18 14.84 -2.90
CA GLU A 782 13.61 14.80 -2.56
C GLU A 782 14.19 13.37 -2.56
N THR A 783 13.42 12.40 -2.06
CA THR A 783 13.82 10.99 -2.02
C THR A 783 13.97 10.41 -3.43
N TRP A 784 12.99 10.68 -4.30
CA TRP A 784 13.04 10.22 -5.68
C TRP A 784 14.08 10.97 -6.52
N ALA A 785 14.26 12.27 -6.29
CA ALA A 785 15.28 13.09 -6.96
C ALA A 785 16.70 12.58 -6.67
N GLN A 786 16.97 12.11 -5.44
CA GLN A 786 18.26 11.48 -5.12
C GLN A 786 18.44 10.10 -5.76
N TYR A 787 17.35 9.39 -6.05
CA TYR A 787 17.39 8.07 -6.68
C TYR A 787 17.60 8.14 -8.20
N VAL A 788 16.96 9.12 -8.87
CA VAL A 788 17.05 9.35 -10.33
C VAL A 788 18.42 9.91 -10.71
#